data_AF-A0A6J3FXY6-F1
#
_entry.id   AF-A0A6J3FXY6-F1
#
_cell.length_a   1.000
_cell.length_b   1.000
_cell.length_c   1.000
_cell.angle_alpha   90.00
_cell.angle_beta   90.00
_cell.angle_gamma   90.00
#
_symmetry.space_group_name_H-M   'P 1'
#
loop_
_entity.id
_entity.type
_entity.pdbx_description
1 polymer ?
#
loop_
_entity_poly.entity_id
_entity_poly.type
_entity_poly.pdbx_seq_one_letter_code
_entity_poly.pdbx_strand_id
1 'polypeptide(L)'
;MLRLLRPLLLLLLLLPPGSPEPPGLAQLSPGAPPQAPDLLYADGLRAYAAGAWAPAVALLREALRSQAALGRARLDCGASCAAEPGAALPAVLLGAPEPDSGPEPTQGSWEQQLLRAALRRADCLTQCAARRLGPGGAARLRVVRALRDAFRRREPYNYLQRAYYQLKKLDLAAAAAHTFFVANPMHLQMREDMAKYRRMSGVQPQSFRDLETPPHWAVYDTSLELLGRQEAGLALPRLEEALQGSLAQMESCRADCEGPEEQQGAEEEEEDGAGSQGGLYEAIAGHWVRVLQCRQRCVEETATRPGRSFPVPDFLPSQLRRLHEAHAQVGNLSQAIENVLSVLLFYPEDEAAKGALNQYQAQLGEPRPGLGPREDIQRFILRSLGEKRQLYYAMEHLGTSFKDPDPWTPEALIPEALREKLREDQEKRPWDHEPPKPKPLTYWKDVLLLEGVTLTQDSRQLNGSERAVLDGLLTPAECGVLLQLSKDAAGAGARSGYRGRRSPHTPHERFEGLTVLKAAQLARSGTVGSQGAKLLLEVSERVRTLTQAYFSPERPLHLSFTHLVCRSAIEGEQEQRMDLSHPVHADNCVLDPDTGECWREPPAYTYRDYSGLLYLNDDFQGGDLFFTEPNALTVTARVRPRCGRLVAFSSGGENPHGVWAVTRGRRCALALWHTWAPEHREQEWLEAKELLQESEEEEEEEEEEEMPSKDPSPEPPSRRHQGVRDKAGKPPRAREEL
;
A
#
# COMPACT_ATOMS: atom_id res chain seq x y z
N MET A 1 13.64 -21.08 -56.14
CA MET A 1 12.65 -21.39 -55.07
C MET A 1 13.00 -20.82 -53.69
N LEU A 2 14.24 -20.41 -53.39
CA LEU A 2 14.59 -19.78 -52.10
C LEU A 2 14.49 -18.23 -52.02
N ARG A 3 14.06 -17.54 -53.09
CA ARG A 3 13.92 -16.06 -53.09
C ARG A 3 12.49 -15.54 -52.84
N LEU A 4 11.51 -16.43 -52.69
CA LEU A 4 10.09 -16.09 -52.47
C LEU A 4 9.59 -16.35 -51.04
N LEU A 5 10.45 -16.88 -50.15
CA LEU A 5 10.10 -17.20 -48.76
C LEU A 5 10.42 -16.09 -47.74
N ARG A 6 11.25 -15.10 -48.12
CA ARG A 6 11.60 -13.96 -47.25
C ARG A 6 10.46 -12.95 -47.00
N PRO A 7 9.52 -12.67 -47.91
CA PRO A 7 8.41 -11.76 -47.59
C PRO A 7 7.29 -12.46 -46.82
N LEU A 8 7.22 -13.81 -46.84
CA LEU A 8 6.23 -14.57 -46.07
C LEU A 8 6.59 -14.67 -44.58
N LEU A 9 7.89 -14.72 -44.24
CA LEU A 9 8.33 -14.71 -42.83
C LEU A 9 8.18 -13.32 -42.17
N LEU A 10 8.23 -12.23 -42.94
CA LEU A 10 7.99 -10.88 -42.41
C LEU A 10 6.51 -10.59 -42.13
N LEU A 11 5.56 -11.31 -42.76
CA LEU A 11 4.13 -11.18 -42.45
C LEU A 11 3.70 -11.94 -41.18
N LEU A 12 4.51 -12.89 -40.69
CA LEU A 12 4.23 -13.67 -39.47
C LEU A 12 4.74 -13.01 -38.18
N LEU A 13 5.44 -11.87 -38.27
CA LEU A 13 5.89 -11.05 -37.12
C LEU A 13 4.94 -9.89 -36.81
N LEU A 14 3.84 -9.75 -37.54
CA LEU A 14 2.73 -8.87 -37.16
C LEU A 14 1.81 -9.68 -36.24
N LEU A 15 2.08 -9.62 -34.93
CA LEU A 15 1.06 -9.94 -33.92
C LEU A 15 -0.22 -9.18 -34.31
N PRO A 16 -1.38 -9.85 -34.40
CA PRO A 16 -2.61 -9.15 -34.72
C PRO A 16 -2.89 -8.11 -33.62
N PRO A 17 -3.36 -6.90 -33.97
CA PRO A 17 -3.95 -6.04 -32.96
C PRO A 17 -5.14 -6.78 -32.35
N GLY A 18 -5.43 -6.47 -31.09
CA GLY A 18 -6.27 -7.26 -30.21
C GLY A 18 -7.63 -7.73 -30.76
N SER A 19 -8.23 -8.65 -30.01
CA SER A 19 -9.52 -9.27 -30.27
C SER A 19 -10.53 -8.35 -31.01
N PRO A 20 -11.20 -8.84 -32.07
CA PRO A 20 -12.15 -8.04 -32.83
C PRO A 20 -13.19 -7.40 -31.89
N GLU A 21 -13.36 -6.08 -32.01
CA GLU A 21 -14.27 -5.33 -31.14
C GLU A 21 -15.71 -5.85 -31.27
N PRO A 22 -16.46 -5.93 -30.16
CA PRO A 22 -17.84 -6.42 -30.21
C PRO A 22 -18.73 -5.48 -31.05
N PRO A 23 -19.68 -6.03 -31.81
CA PRO A 23 -20.55 -5.25 -32.69
C PRO A 23 -21.31 -4.15 -31.93
N GLY A 24 -21.44 -2.97 -32.56
CA GLY A 24 -22.22 -1.85 -32.05
C GLY A 24 -21.48 -0.87 -31.12
N LEU A 25 -20.15 -0.87 -31.07
CA LEU A 25 -19.35 0.29 -30.60
C LEU A 25 -18.86 1.11 -31.78
N ALA A 26 -18.68 2.42 -31.58
CA ALA A 26 -17.96 3.24 -32.56
C ALA A 26 -16.55 2.66 -32.72
N GLN A 27 -16.18 2.32 -33.96
CA GLN A 27 -14.84 1.82 -34.27
C GLN A 27 -13.83 2.95 -34.08
N LEU A 28 -12.77 2.70 -33.32
CA LEU A 28 -11.62 3.59 -33.25
C LEU A 28 -10.88 3.50 -34.59
N SER A 29 -10.67 4.63 -35.27
CA SER A 29 -9.93 4.68 -36.54
C SER A 29 -8.45 4.38 -36.31
N PRO A 30 -7.93 3.19 -36.69
CA PRO A 30 -6.53 2.86 -36.52
C PRO A 30 -5.72 3.68 -37.53
N GLY A 31 -5.11 4.77 -37.07
CA GLY A 31 -4.33 5.69 -37.91
C GLY A 31 -4.81 7.15 -37.90
N ALA A 32 -5.94 7.47 -37.25
CA ALA A 32 -6.29 8.87 -37.01
C ALA A 32 -5.27 9.53 -36.08
N PRO A 33 -4.83 10.78 -36.35
CA PRO A 33 -3.89 11.48 -35.48
C PRO A 33 -4.46 11.59 -34.06
N PRO A 34 -3.63 11.43 -33.02
CA PRO A 34 -4.08 11.55 -31.64
C PRO A 34 -4.62 12.96 -31.38
N GLN A 35 -5.72 13.04 -30.63
CA GLN A 35 -6.31 14.31 -30.20
C GLN A 35 -5.95 14.57 -28.73
N ALA A 36 -6.22 15.79 -28.26
CA ALA A 36 -5.87 16.21 -26.89
C ALA A 36 -6.62 15.33 -25.86
N PRO A 37 -5.92 14.46 -25.10
CA PRO A 37 -6.58 13.49 -24.22
C PRO A 37 -7.42 14.17 -23.13
N ASP A 38 -7.04 15.37 -22.72
CA ASP A 38 -7.72 16.23 -21.77
C ASP A 38 -9.07 16.74 -22.26
N LEU A 39 -9.13 17.25 -23.49
CA LEU A 39 -10.38 17.69 -24.10
C LEU A 39 -11.32 16.51 -24.29
N LEU A 40 -10.81 15.40 -24.82
CA LEU A 40 -11.58 14.17 -25.03
C LEU A 40 -12.14 13.60 -23.71
N TYR A 41 -11.32 13.58 -22.66
CA TYR A 41 -11.76 13.13 -21.35
C TYR A 41 -12.84 14.07 -20.79
N ALA A 42 -12.64 15.38 -20.84
CA ALA A 42 -13.62 16.36 -20.37
C ALA A 42 -14.94 16.30 -21.15
N ASP A 43 -14.89 16.15 -22.48
CA ASP A 43 -16.08 15.94 -23.32
C ASP A 43 -16.76 14.61 -23.01
N GLY A 44 -15.97 13.55 -22.77
CA GLY A 44 -16.47 12.24 -22.36
C GLY A 44 -17.23 12.31 -21.04
N LEU A 45 -16.72 13.05 -20.06
CA LEU A 45 -17.40 13.30 -18.78
C LEU A 45 -18.67 14.15 -18.94
N ARG A 46 -18.66 15.18 -19.81
CA ARG A 46 -19.87 15.95 -20.14
C ARG A 46 -20.95 15.06 -20.77
N ALA A 47 -20.58 14.23 -21.73
CA ALA A 47 -21.50 13.27 -22.36
C ALA A 47 -22.02 12.24 -21.34
N TYR A 48 -21.15 11.75 -20.45
CA TYR A 48 -21.53 10.84 -19.38
C TYR A 48 -22.54 11.48 -18.41
N ALA A 49 -22.30 12.72 -17.97
CA ALA A 49 -23.20 13.46 -17.10
C ALA A 49 -24.56 13.74 -17.76
N ALA A 50 -24.58 13.94 -19.09
CA ALA A 50 -25.80 14.10 -19.88
C ALA A 50 -26.55 12.79 -20.16
N GLY A 51 -26.05 11.64 -19.70
CA GLY A 51 -26.65 10.32 -19.99
C GLY A 51 -26.46 9.84 -21.43
N ALA A 52 -25.60 10.51 -22.20
CA ALA A 52 -25.25 10.14 -23.57
C ALA A 52 -24.17 9.04 -23.57
N TRP A 53 -24.57 7.82 -23.20
CA TRP A 53 -23.64 6.71 -22.93
C TRP A 53 -22.76 6.33 -24.12
N ALA A 54 -23.31 6.23 -25.34
CA ALA A 54 -22.53 5.85 -26.52
C ALA A 54 -21.47 6.92 -26.91
N PRO A 55 -21.81 8.22 -26.96
CA PRO A 55 -20.82 9.28 -27.10
C PRO A 55 -19.77 9.30 -25.98
N ALA A 56 -20.18 9.12 -24.73
CA ALA A 56 -19.27 9.07 -23.59
C ALA A 56 -18.22 7.96 -23.74
N VAL A 57 -18.67 6.75 -24.11
CA VAL A 57 -17.78 5.61 -24.39
C VAL A 57 -16.83 5.93 -25.54
N ALA A 58 -17.31 6.50 -26.64
CA ALA A 58 -16.46 6.83 -27.78
C ALA A 58 -15.35 7.82 -27.40
N LEU A 59 -15.70 8.88 -26.68
CA LEU A 59 -14.77 9.94 -26.26
C LEU A 59 -13.74 9.43 -25.23
N LEU A 60 -14.17 8.68 -24.22
CA LEU A 60 -13.27 8.14 -23.19
C LEU A 60 -12.28 7.11 -23.76
N ARG A 61 -12.74 6.25 -24.68
CA ARG A 61 -11.87 5.29 -25.39
C ARG A 61 -10.86 6.00 -26.28
N GLU A 62 -11.29 7.05 -26.96
CA GLU A 62 -10.43 7.88 -27.81
C GLU A 62 -9.40 8.65 -26.97
N ALA A 63 -9.75 9.06 -25.74
CA ALA A 63 -8.83 9.66 -24.79
C ALA A 63 -7.74 8.68 -24.36
N LEU A 64 -8.10 7.45 -23.98
CA LEU A 64 -7.15 6.36 -23.66
C LEU A 64 -6.23 6.03 -24.85
N ARG A 65 -6.79 5.93 -26.06
CA ARG A 65 -6.01 5.70 -27.30
C ARG A 65 -5.00 6.82 -27.55
N SER A 66 -5.44 8.07 -27.41
CA SER A 66 -4.60 9.25 -27.64
C SER A 66 -3.49 9.38 -26.59
N GLN A 67 -3.79 9.07 -25.32
CA GLN A 67 -2.80 9.00 -24.23
C GLN A 67 -1.72 7.96 -24.55
N ALA A 68 -2.10 6.75 -24.95
CA ALA A 68 -1.16 5.69 -25.31
C ALA A 68 -0.33 6.06 -26.57
N ALA A 69 -0.92 6.76 -27.53
CA ALA A 69 -0.21 7.24 -28.71
C ALA A 69 0.82 8.33 -28.37
N LEU A 70 0.50 9.22 -27.41
CA LEU A 70 1.44 10.23 -26.90
C LEU A 70 2.65 9.57 -26.23
N GLY A 71 2.43 8.59 -25.36
CA GLY A 71 3.52 7.83 -24.71
C GLY A 71 4.42 7.13 -25.72
N ARG A 72 3.85 6.45 -26.72
CA ARG A 72 4.62 5.83 -27.82
C ARG A 72 5.46 6.85 -28.60
N ALA A 73 4.88 8.01 -28.92
CA ALA A 73 5.63 9.06 -29.62
C ALA A 73 6.80 9.59 -28.78
N ARG A 74 6.64 9.73 -27.46
CA ARG A 74 7.72 10.12 -26.55
C ARG A 74 8.83 9.08 -26.49
N LEU A 75 8.49 7.79 -26.38
CA LEU A 75 9.46 6.69 -26.41
C LEU A 75 10.28 6.71 -27.70
N ASP A 76 9.60 6.73 -28.85
CA ASP A 76 10.26 6.71 -30.15
C ASP A 76 11.14 7.95 -30.37
N CYS A 77 10.66 9.14 -29.97
CA CYS A 77 11.43 10.37 -30.07
C CYS A 77 12.62 10.39 -29.10
N GLY A 78 12.43 9.94 -27.87
CA GLY A 78 13.48 9.83 -26.86
C GLY A 78 14.63 8.95 -27.33
N ALA A 79 14.30 7.78 -27.89
CA ALA A 79 15.28 6.85 -28.46
C ALA A 79 15.98 7.42 -29.69
N SER A 80 15.24 7.98 -30.64
CA SER A 80 15.81 8.59 -31.86
C SER A 80 16.73 9.77 -31.53
N CYS A 81 16.32 10.64 -30.61
CA CYS A 81 17.10 11.82 -30.23
C CYS A 81 18.30 11.49 -29.33
N ALA A 82 18.27 10.37 -28.60
CA ALA A 82 19.45 9.88 -27.89
C ALA A 82 20.55 9.39 -28.84
N ALA A 83 20.17 8.89 -30.03
CA ALA A 83 21.10 8.45 -31.05
C ALA A 83 21.63 9.58 -31.96
N GLU A 84 21.11 10.81 -31.84
CA GLU A 84 21.53 11.93 -32.70
C GLU A 84 22.93 12.49 -32.33
N PRO A 85 23.83 12.69 -33.30
CA PRO A 85 25.16 13.25 -33.07
C PRO A 85 25.13 14.62 -32.37
N GLY A 86 25.69 14.68 -31.17
CA GLY A 86 25.77 15.90 -30.36
C GLY A 86 24.46 16.29 -29.65
N ALA A 87 23.43 15.43 -29.67
CA ALA A 87 22.28 15.49 -28.76
C ALA A 87 22.44 14.54 -27.55
N ALA A 88 23.38 13.60 -27.63
CA ALA A 88 23.83 12.80 -26.49
C ALA A 88 24.54 13.69 -25.47
N LEU A 89 24.14 13.60 -24.20
CA LEU A 89 24.87 14.25 -23.11
C LEU A 89 26.29 13.66 -23.03
N PRO A 90 27.34 14.48 -22.78
CA PRO A 90 28.72 14.01 -22.71
C PRO A 90 28.89 12.80 -21.77
N ALA A 91 29.61 11.77 -22.22
CA ALA A 91 29.85 10.55 -21.44
C ALA A 91 30.55 10.80 -20.09
N VAL A 92 31.25 11.93 -19.96
CA VAL A 92 31.85 12.42 -18.70
C VAL A 92 30.81 12.57 -17.57
N LEU A 93 29.54 12.85 -17.90
CA LEU A 93 28.44 12.92 -16.93
C LEU A 93 27.87 11.54 -16.54
N LEU A 94 28.17 10.49 -17.33
CA LEU A 94 27.74 9.11 -17.08
C LEU A 94 28.78 8.31 -16.27
N GLY A 95 29.88 8.94 -15.83
CA GLY A 95 30.90 8.29 -14.99
C GLY A 95 31.73 7.23 -15.73
N ALA A 96 31.81 7.28 -17.07
CA ALA A 96 32.67 6.39 -17.83
C ALA A 96 34.16 6.75 -17.60
N PRO A 97 35.06 5.76 -17.39
CA PRO A 97 36.49 6.02 -17.26
C PRO A 97 37.04 6.63 -18.55
N GLU A 98 37.84 7.69 -18.40
CA GLU A 98 38.56 8.35 -19.49
C GLU A 98 39.42 7.34 -20.28
N PRO A 99 39.32 7.26 -21.61
CA PRO A 99 40.40 6.70 -22.41
C PRO A 99 41.58 7.68 -22.37
N ASP A 100 42.65 7.24 -21.74
CA ASP A 100 43.92 7.93 -21.54
C ASP A 100 44.54 8.38 -22.89
N SER A 101 44.11 9.53 -23.44
CA SER A 101 44.77 10.20 -24.59
C SER A 101 44.12 11.54 -24.99
N GLY A 102 44.56 12.64 -24.37
CA GLY A 102 44.33 14.00 -24.90
C GLY A 102 44.71 15.11 -23.92
N PRO A 103 45.13 16.30 -24.40
CA PRO A 103 45.44 17.43 -23.52
C PRO A 103 44.17 17.88 -22.78
N GLU A 104 44.33 18.23 -21.50
CA GLU A 104 43.21 18.61 -20.63
C GLU A 104 42.27 19.62 -21.29
N PRO A 105 40.94 19.37 -21.29
CA PRO A 105 39.98 20.34 -21.76
C PRO A 105 40.07 21.62 -20.91
N THR A 106 40.24 22.76 -21.57
CA THR A 106 40.29 24.07 -20.91
C THR A 106 39.03 24.30 -20.07
N GLN A 107 39.20 24.77 -18.83
CA GLN A 107 38.10 25.20 -17.94
C GLN A 107 37.08 26.05 -18.73
N GLY A 108 35.85 25.53 -18.89
CA GLY A 108 34.76 26.16 -19.67
C GLY A 108 34.35 25.44 -20.97
N SER A 109 35.11 24.46 -21.48
CA SER A 109 34.72 23.72 -22.70
C SER A 109 33.59 22.73 -22.47
N TRP A 110 33.51 22.13 -21.28
CA TRP A 110 32.51 21.11 -20.94
C TRP A 110 31.12 21.72 -20.73
N GLU A 111 31.02 22.91 -20.13
CA GLU A 111 29.76 23.63 -19.92
C GLU A 111 29.09 23.96 -21.26
N GLN A 112 29.89 24.46 -22.22
CA GLN A 112 29.42 24.76 -23.57
C GLN A 112 28.97 23.51 -24.32
N GLN A 113 29.69 22.39 -24.15
CA GLN A 113 29.32 21.11 -24.75
C GLN A 113 28.02 20.56 -24.15
N LEU A 114 27.87 20.63 -22.83
CA LEU A 114 26.67 20.22 -22.10
C LEU A 114 25.45 21.06 -22.53
N LEU A 115 25.57 22.39 -22.50
CA LEU A 115 24.49 23.29 -22.89
C LEU A 115 24.09 23.07 -24.35
N ARG A 116 25.07 22.88 -25.25
CA ARG A 116 24.81 22.56 -26.66
C ARG A 116 24.09 21.22 -26.81
N ALA A 117 24.50 20.19 -26.08
CA ALA A 117 23.87 18.88 -26.12
C ALA A 117 22.42 18.92 -25.59
N ALA A 118 22.19 19.61 -24.46
CA ALA A 118 20.88 19.79 -23.88
C ALA A 118 19.93 20.53 -24.83
N LEU A 119 20.37 21.64 -25.42
CA LEU A 119 19.58 22.42 -26.38
C LEU A 119 19.28 21.63 -27.66
N ARG A 120 20.26 20.88 -28.18
CA ARG A 120 20.06 20.00 -29.35
C ARG A 120 19.07 18.87 -29.05
N ARG A 121 19.15 18.26 -27.86
CA ARG A 121 18.19 17.25 -27.44
C ARG A 121 16.77 17.83 -27.36
N ALA A 122 16.61 19.01 -26.77
CA ALA A 122 15.33 19.69 -26.68
C ALA A 122 14.73 20.03 -28.06
N ASP A 123 15.55 20.53 -28.99
CA ASP A 123 15.15 20.82 -30.36
C ASP A 123 14.76 19.53 -31.12
N CYS A 124 15.57 18.47 -31.03
CA CYS A 124 15.25 17.17 -31.63
C CYS A 124 13.91 16.61 -31.12
N LEU A 125 13.69 16.60 -29.80
CA LEU A 125 12.45 16.10 -29.20
C LEU A 125 11.24 16.90 -29.69
N THR A 126 11.37 18.23 -29.77
CA THR A 126 10.31 19.12 -30.24
C THR A 126 9.97 18.85 -31.71
N GLN A 127 10.97 18.74 -32.57
CA GLN A 127 10.77 18.46 -33.99
C GLN A 127 10.21 17.05 -34.23
N CYS A 128 10.73 16.04 -33.52
CA CYS A 128 10.25 14.68 -33.62
C CYS A 128 8.78 14.58 -33.18
N ALA A 129 8.41 15.20 -32.06
CA ALA A 129 7.04 15.24 -31.59
C ALA A 129 6.11 15.92 -32.61
N ALA A 130 6.53 17.04 -33.22
CA ALA A 130 5.75 17.71 -34.26
C ALA A 130 5.55 16.84 -35.51
N ARG A 131 6.55 16.06 -35.93
CA ARG A 131 6.44 15.13 -37.07
C ARG A 131 5.47 13.98 -36.79
N ARG A 132 5.47 13.43 -35.58
CA ARG A 132 4.66 12.25 -35.21
C ARG A 132 3.24 12.60 -34.78
N LEU A 133 3.04 13.73 -34.12
CA LEU A 133 1.77 14.13 -33.51
C LEU A 133 1.05 15.25 -34.28
N GLY A 134 1.71 15.84 -35.29
CA GLY A 134 1.18 16.94 -36.11
C GLY A 134 1.55 18.34 -35.61
N PRO A 135 1.02 19.40 -36.25
CA PRO A 135 1.31 20.79 -35.89
C PRO A 135 0.96 21.10 -34.43
N GLY A 136 1.91 21.65 -33.67
CA GLY A 136 1.81 21.86 -32.22
C GLY A 136 2.36 20.71 -31.35
N GLY A 137 2.73 19.57 -31.97
CA GLY A 137 3.45 18.46 -31.33
C GLY A 137 2.85 18.00 -29.99
N ALA A 138 3.73 17.66 -29.04
CA ALA A 138 3.34 17.31 -27.68
C ALA A 138 2.74 18.50 -26.90
N ALA A 139 3.00 19.74 -27.30
CA ALA A 139 2.48 20.93 -26.63
C ALA A 139 0.95 21.08 -26.79
N ARG A 140 0.38 20.61 -27.91
CA ARG A 140 -1.07 20.56 -28.16
C ARG A 140 -1.76 19.45 -27.35
N LEU A 141 -1.04 18.41 -26.99
CA LEU A 141 -1.55 17.25 -26.26
C LEU A 141 -1.17 17.29 -24.77
N ARG A 142 -0.95 18.50 -24.24
CA ARG A 142 -0.60 18.71 -22.82
C ARG A 142 -1.74 18.20 -21.94
N VAL A 143 -1.40 17.29 -21.05
CA VAL A 143 -2.30 16.73 -20.05
C VAL A 143 -1.82 17.26 -18.70
N VAL A 144 -2.63 18.11 -18.07
CA VAL A 144 -2.40 18.66 -16.73
C VAL A 144 -2.09 17.51 -15.75
N ARG A 145 -1.16 17.71 -14.82
CA ARG A 145 -0.77 16.73 -13.78
C ARG A 145 -1.95 15.98 -13.16
N ALA A 146 -2.98 16.70 -12.72
CA ALA A 146 -4.18 16.11 -12.13
C ALA A 146 -4.86 15.08 -13.05
N LEU A 147 -4.86 15.34 -14.35
CA LEU A 147 -5.42 14.42 -15.33
C LEU A 147 -4.46 13.26 -15.64
N ARG A 148 -3.14 13.50 -15.66
CA ARG A 148 -2.16 12.40 -15.78
C ARG A 148 -2.31 11.42 -14.63
N ASP A 149 -2.52 11.92 -13.43
CA ASP A 149 -2.78 11.10 -12.23
C ASP A 149 -4.11 10.36 -12.35
N ALA A 150 -5.15 10.97 -12.91
CA ALA A 150 -6.43 10.28 -13.17
C ALA A 150 -6.26 9.11 -14.15
N PHE A 151 -5.49 9.28 -15.23
CA PHE A 151 -5.19 8.17 -16.17
C PHE A 151 -4.32 7.09 -15.51
N ARG A 152 -3.32 7.46 -14.71
CA ARG A 152 -2.50 6.51 -13.92
C ARG A 152 -3.35 5.70 -12.93
N ARG A 153 -4.32 6.33 -12.29
CA ARG A 153 -5.33 5.68 -11.43
C ARG A 153 -6.43 4.98 -12.22
N ARG A 154 -6.34 4.91 -13.56
CA ARG A 154 -7.30 4.25 -14.44
C ARG A 154 -8.73 4.81 -14.31
N GLU A 155 -8.86 6.07 -13.90
CA GLU A 155 -10.15 6.75 -13.68
C GLU A 155 -11.11 6.71 -14.89
N PRO A 156 -10.65 6.78 -16.17
CA PRO A 156 -11.55 6.59 -17.32
C PRO A 156 -12.37 5.30 -17.26
N TYR A 157 -11.84 4.23 -16.66
CA TYR A 157 -12.54 2.95 -16.54
C TYR A 157 -13.67 2.97 -15.50
N ASN A 158 -13.58 3.83 -14.48
CA ASN A 158 -14.66 4.07 -13.53
C ASN A 158 -15.93 4.61 -14.23
N TYR A 159 -15.75 5.45 -15.25
CA TYR A 159 -16.86 5.95 -16.07
C TYR A 159 -17.27 4.95 -17.15
N LEU A 160 -16.30 4.30 -17.80
CA LEU A 160 -16.58 3.33 -18.87
C LEU A 160 -17.39 2.13 -18.36
N GLN A 161 -17.11 1.61 -17.17
CA GLN A 161 -17.86 0.47 -16.63
C GLN A 161 -19.36 0.75 -16.56
N ARG A 162 -19.74 1.93 -16.06
CA ARG A 162 -21.14 2.33 -15.91
C ARG A 162 -21.76 2.66 -17.27
N ALA A 163 -21.02 3.29 -18.17
CA ALA A 163 -21.51 3.55 -19.52
C ALA A 163 -21.74 2.24 -20.31
N TYR A 164 -20.83 1.26 -20.20
CA TYR A 164 -21.01 -0.07 -20.79
C TYR A 164 -22.19 -0.83 -20.20
N TYR A 165 -22.39 -0.73 -18.88
CA TYR A 165 -23.54 -1.31 -18.19
C TYR A 165 -24.86 -0.76 -18.75
N GLN A 166 -24.96 0.56 -18.92
CA GLN A 166 -26.15 1.22 -19.49
C GLN A 166 -26.39 0.82 -20.96
N LEU A 167 -25.32 0.53 -21.70
CA LEU A 167 -25.38 0.01 -23.07
C LEU A 167 -25.61 -1.52 -23.14
N LYS A 168 -25.85 -2.19 -21.99
CA LYS A 168 -26.04 -3.64 -21.87
C LYS A 168 -24.84 -4.47 -22.34
N LYS A 169 -23.63 -3.90 -22.31
CA LYS A 169 -22.37 -4.58 -22.67
C LYS A 169 -21.67 -5.08 -21.40
N LEU A 170 -22.26 -6.13 -20.80
CA LEU A 170 -21.86 -6.60 -19.46
C LEU A 170 -20.41 -7.11 -19.40
N ASP A 171 -19.91 -7.77 -20.46
CA ASP A 171 -18.51 -8.22 -20.52
C ASP A 171 -17.52 -7.04 -20.43
N LEU A 172 -17.77 -5.98 -21.20
CA LEU A 172 -16.94 -4.78 -21.19
C LEU A 172 -17.10 -3.97 -19.90
N ALA A 173 -18.30 -3.97 -19.31
CA ALA A 173 -18.55 -3.34 -18.02
C ALA A 173 -17.73 -4.02 -16.92
N ALA A 174 -17.73 -5.36 -16.87
CA ALA A 174 -16.94 -6.15 -15.93
C ALA A 174 -15.43 -5.95 -16.15
N ALA A 175 -14.96 -5.94 -17.40
CA ALA A 175 -13.55 -5.72 -17.71
C ALA A 175 -13.08 -4.30 -17.32
N ALA A 176 -13.88 -3.26 -17.60
CA ALA A 176 -13.57 -1.90 -17.18
C ALA A 176 -13.59 -1.75 -15.64
N ALA A 177 -14.59 -2.35 -14.97
CA ALA A 177 -14.66 -2.35 -13.51
C ALA A 177 -13.44 -3.03 -12.88
N HIS A 178 -13.03 -4.19 -13.40
CA HIS A 178 -11.83 -4.90 -12.97
C HIS A 178 -10.57 -4.06 -13.20
N THR A 179 -10.43 -3.47 -14.39
CA THR A 179 -9.29 -2.60 -14.74
C THR A 179 -9.12 -1.44 -13.75
N PHE A 180 -10.22 -0.77 -13.36
CA PHE A 180 -10.19 0.29 -12.35
C PHE A 180 -9.92 -0.23 -10.95
N PHE A 181 -10.56 -1.34 -10.56
CA PHE A 181 -10.40 -1.96 -9.24
C PHE A 181 -8.96 -2.37 -8.96
N VAL A 182 -8.27 -2.90 -9.96
CA VAL A 182 -6.85 -3.29 -9.88
C VAL A 182 -5.94 -2.10 -9.54
N ALA A 183 -6.24 -0.89 -10.01
CA ALA A 183 -5.49 0.31 -9.61
C ALA A 183 -6.01 0.97 -8.32
N ASN A 184 -7.21 0.62 -7.88
CA ASN A 184 -7.90 1.26 -6.74
C ASN A 184 -8.61 0.21 -5.86
N PRO A 185 -7.88 -0.71 -5.22
CA PRO A 185 -8.48 -1.82 -4.45
C PRO A 185 -9.31 -1.36 -3.25
N MET A 186 -9.04 -0.14 -2.74
CA MET A 186 -9.80 0.48 -1.65
C MET A 186 -11.12 1.13 -2.08
N HIS A 187 -11.42 1.18 -3.38
CA HIS A 187 -12.61 1.87 -3.87
C HIS A 187 -13.88 1.06 -3.58
N LEU A 188 -14.56 1.39 -2.47
CA LEU A 188 -15.73 0.66 -1.94
C LEU A 188 -16.82 0.43 -2.98
N GLN A 189 -17.21 1.48 -3.71
CA GLN A 189 -18.26 1.38 -4.74
C GLN A 189 -17.86 0.40 -5.86
N MET A 190 -16.57 0.33 -6.21
CA MET A 190 -16.13 -0.57 -7.26
C MET A 190 -16.15 -2.02 -6.79
N ARG A 191 -15.79 -2.27 -5.53
CA ARG A 191 -15.90 -3.60 -4.90
C ARG A 191 -17.34 -4.12 -4.94
N GLU A 192 -18.31 -3.26 -4.66
CA GLU A 192 -19.74 -3.59 -4.75
C GLU A 192 -20.17 -3.86 -6.19
N ASP A 193 -19.77 -3.00 -7.14
CA ASP A 193 -20.07 -3.17 -8.57
C ASP A 193 -19.49 -4.48 -9.11
N MET A 194 -18.27 -4.84 -8.70
CA MET A 194 -17.62 -6.12 -9.04
C MET A 194 -18.41 -7.32 -8.50
N ALA A 195 -18.82 -7.30 -7.23
CA ALA A 195 -19.65 -8.34 -6.63
C ALA A 195 -21.04 -8.44 -7.30
N LYS A 196 -21.57 -7.32 -7.78
CA LYS A 196 -22.81 -7.29 -8.58
C LYS A 196 -22.59 -7.93 -9.96
N TYR A 197 -21.55 -7.57 -10.69
CA TYR A 197 -21.24 -8.17 -12.00
C TYR A 197 -21.04 -9.68 -11.92
N ARG A 198 -20.39 -10.19 -10.86
CA ARG A 198 -20.20 -11.64 -10.63
C ARG A 198 -21.51 -12.41 -10.50
N ARG A 199 -22.59 -11.77 -10.05
CA ARG A 199 -23.92 -12.38 -9.85
C ARG A 199 -24.83 -12.27 -11.07
N MET A 200 -24.43 -11.53 -12.10
CA MET A 200 -25.27 -11.29 -13.27
C MET A 200 -25.19 -12.43 -14.28
N SER A 201 -26.36 -12.89 -14.75
CA SER A 201 -26.47 -13.85 -15.84
C SER A 201 -25.88 -13.27 -17.13
N GLY A 202 -24.85 -13.92 -17.67
CA GLY A 202 -24.16 -13.51 -18.90
C GLY A 202 -22.77 -12.89 -18.69
N VAL A 203 -22.34 -12.68 -17.45
CA VAL A 203 -20.95 -12.35 -17.11
C VAL A 203 -20.21 -13.63 -16.76
N GLN A 204 -19.05 -13.85 -17.37
CA GLN A 204 -18.23 -15.05 -17.14
C GLN A 204 -17.00 -14.69 -16.29
N PRO A 205 -16.33 -15.66 -15.65
CA PRO A 205 -15.06 -15.41 -14.96
C PRO A 205 -14.03 -14.69 -15.84
N GLN A 206 -13.93 -15.08 -17.12
CA GLN A 206 -13.05 -14.43 -18.11
C GLN A 206 -13.45 -12.99 -18.50
N SER A 207 -14.61 -12.50 -18.09
CA SER A 207 -15.00 -11.09 -18.26
C SER A 207 -14.23 -10.17 -17.30
N PHE A 208 -13.69 -10.71 -16.20
CA PHE A 208 -12.86 -9.98 -15.24
C PHE A 208 -11.40 -10.03 -15.66
N ARG A 209 -11.05 -9.17 -16.61
CA ARG A 209 -9.68 -9.00 -17.09
C ARG A 209 -9.25 -7.55 -16.96
N ASP A 210 -8.00 -7.34 -16.57
CA ASP A 210 -7.39 -6.02 -16.61
C ASP A 210 -6.99 -5.70 -18.06
N LEU A 211 -7.54 -4.60 -18.59
CA LEU A 211 -7.32 -4.13 -19.95
C LEU A 211 -5.99 -3.38 -20.11
N GLU A 212 -5.33 -3.06 -18.99
CA GLU A 212 -4.05 -2.34 -18.95
C GLU A 212 -2.95 -3.13 -18.22
N THR A 213 -3.09 -4.45 -18.10
CA THR A 213 -2.01 -5.31 -17.58
C THR A 213 -0.75 -5.11 -18.44
N PRO A 214 0.38 -4.66 -17.85
CA PRO A 214 1.62 -4.58 -18.59
C PRO A 214 2.02 -5.96 -19.12
N PRO A 215 2.44 -6.10 -20.40
CA PRO A 215 2.68 -7.40 -21.01
C PRO A 215 3.69 -8.27 -20.26
N HIS A 216 4.71 -7.66 -19.65
CA HIS A 216 5.75 -8.38 -18.92
C HIS A 216 5.22 -9.13 -17.69
N TRP A 217 4.21 -8.58 -17.00
CA TRP A 217 3.59 -9.23 -15.84
C TRP A 217 2.82 -10.49 -16.21
N ALA A 218 2.03 -10.44 -17.28
CA ALA A 218 1.27 -11.61 -17.73
C ALA A 218 2.19 -12.77 -18.14
N VAL A 219 3.29 -12.45 -18.81
CA VAL A 219 4.32 -13.43 -19.19
C VAL A 219 5.08 -13.95 -17.97
N TYR A 220 5.43 -13.07 -17.04
CA TYR A 220 6.13 -13.44 -15.81
C TYR A 220 5.27 -14.39 -14.95
N ASP A 221 4.01 -14.06 -14.70
CA ASP A 221 3.11 -14.92 -13.92
C ASP A 221 2.97 -16.31 -14.56
N THR A 222 2.79 -16.36 -15.88
CA THR A 222 2.77 -17.63 -16.64
C THR A 222 4.07 -18.42 -16.46
N SER A 223 5.22 -17.75 -16.43
CA SER A 223 6.51 -18.39 -16.22
C SER A 223 6.64 -18.99 -14.81
N LEU A 224 6.09 -18.33 -13.78
CA LEU A 224 6.09 -18.84 -12.41
C LEU A 224 5.22 -20.09 -12.28
N GLU A 225 4.06 -20.13 -12.94
CA GLU A 225 3.21 -21.32 -12.99
C GLU A 225 3.93 -22.52 -13.61
N LEU A 226 4.65 -22.30 -14.72
CA LEU A 226 5.43 -23.35 -15.38
C LEU A 226 6.58 -23.85 -14.51
N LEU A 227 7.29 -22.96 -13.81
CA LEU A 227 8.31 -23.35 -12.83
C LEU A 227 7.72 -24.15 -11.67
N GLY A 228 6.53 -23.76 -11.18
CA GLY A 228 5.82 -24.50 -10.14
C GLY A 228 5.44 -25.93 -10.54
N ARG A 229 5.23 -26.17 -11.85
CA ARG A 229 5.00 -27.50 -12.44
C ARG A 229 6.30 -28.25 -12.78
N GLN A 230 7.46 -27.70 -12.43
CA GLN A 230 8.80 -28.21 -12.78
C GLN A 230 9.08 -28.26 -14.30
N GLU A 231 8.37 -27.47 -15.10
CA GLU A 231 8.51 -27.41 -16.55
C GLU A 231 9.51 -26.32 -16.98
N ALA A 232 10.75 -26.38 -16.44
CA ALA A 232 11.77 -25.35 -16.64
C ALA A 232 12.08 -25.06 -18.13
N GLY A 233 12.08 -26.08 -18.99
CA GLY A 233 12.30 -25.92 -20.42
C GLY A 233 11.25 -25.05 -21.12
N LEU A 234 9.99 -25.10 -20.68
CA LEU A 234 8.91 -24.26 -21.21
C LEU A 234 8.89 -22.87 -20.54
N ALA A 235 9.33 -22.78 -19.28
CA ALA A 235 9.41 -21.53 -18.54
C ALA A 235 10.52 -20.60 -19.05
N LEU A 236 11.68 -21.14 -19.45
CA LEU A 236 12.84 -20.37 -19.91
C LEU A 236 12.54 -19.27 -20.96
N PRO A 237 11.91 -19.58 -22.11
CA PRO A 237 11.60 -18.53 -23.09
C PRO A 237 10.63 -17.47 -22.55
N ARG A 238 9.74 -17.84 -21.61
CA ARG A 238 8.81 -16.90 -20.96
C ARG A 238 9.52 -16.02 -19.94
N LEU A 239 10.44 -16.56 -19.15
CA LEU A 239 11.27 -15.76 -18.23
C LEU A 239 12.11 -14.74 -18.99
N GLU A 240 12.71 -15.14 -20.12
CA GLU A 240 13.50 -14.23 -20.95
C GLU A 240 12.61 -13.12 -21.57
N GLU A 241 11.44 -13.49 -22.09
CA GLU A 241 10.43 -12.54 -22.58
C GLU A 241 9.96 -11.58 -21.48
N ALA A 242 9.76 -12.06 -20.24
CA ALA A 242 9.39 -11.25 -19.09
C ALA A 242 10.50 -10.27 -18.68
N LEU A 243 11.76 -10.70 -18.67
CA LEU A 243 12.90 -9.83 -18.34
C LEU A 243 13.08 -8.72 -19.38
N GLN A 244 13.08 -9.09 -20.67
CA GLN A 244 13.17 -8.11 -21.76
C GLN A 244 11.96 -7.16 -21.75
N GLY A 245 10.76 -7.68 -21.48
CA GLY A 245 9.55 -6.88 -21.31
C GLY A 245 9.66 -5.90 -20.14
N SER A 246 10.24 -6.33 -19.02
CA SER A 246 10.46 -5.48 -17.84
C SER A 246 11.42 -4.34 -18.16
N LEU A 247 12.55 -4.63 -18.81
CA LEU A 247 13.51 -3.60 -19.24
C LEU A 247 12.88 -2.63 -20.25
N ALA A 248 12.10 -3.14 -21.21
CA ALA A 248 11.41 -2.31 -22.20
C ALA A 248 10.34 -1.40 -21.57
N GLN A 249 9.56 -1.92 -20.60
CA GLN A 249 8.58 -1.13 -19.85
C GLN A 249 9.26 -0.01 -19.06
N MET A 250 10.44 -0.29 -18.50
CA MET A 250 11.23 0.71 -17.80
C MET A 250 11.72 1.81 -18.74
N GLU A 251 12.20 1.49 -19.94
CA GLU A 251 12.55 2.50 -20.95
C GLU A 251 11.35 3.33 -21.39
N SER A 252 10.18 2.70 -21.53
CA SER A 252 8.93 3.41 -21.83
C SER A 252 8.61 4.45 -20.77
N CYS A 253 8.66 4.07 -19.48
CA CYS A 253 8.46 5.00 -18.36
C CYS A 253 9.50 6.12 -18.36
N ARG A 254 10.77 5.78 -18.59
CA ARG A 254 11.88 6.75 -18.57
C ARG A 254 11.79 7.77 -19.70
N ALA A 255 11.19 7.42 -20.83
CA ALA A 255 10.92 8.34 -21.92
C ALA A 255 9.80 9.33 -21.59
N ASP A 256 8.82 8.94 -20.76
CA ASP A 256 7.76 9.82 -20.28
C ASP A 256 8.23 10.86 -19.25
N CYS A 257 9.43 10.69 -18.70
CA CYS A 257 10.04 11.64 -17.77
C CYS A 257 10.59 12.91 -18.44
N GLU A 258 10.86 12.89 -19.75
CA GLU A 258 11.36 14.06 -20.47
C GLU A 258 10.23 14.85 -21.13
N GLY A 259 10.15 16.16 -20.88
CA GLY A 259 9.13 17.03 -21.45
C GLY A 259 9.11 18.43 -20.83
N PRO A 260 8.34 19.38 -21.41
CA PRO A 260 8.22 20.73 -20.87
C PRO A 260 7.68 20.71 -19.45
N GLU A 261 8.26 21.53 -18.59
CA GLU A 261 7.87 21.73 -17.20
C GLU A 261 6.43 22.26 -17.13
N GLU A 262 5.59 21.61 -16.32
CA GLU A 262 4.35 22.21 -15.84
C GLU A 262 4.74 23.03 -14.61
N GLN A 263 4.59 24.36 -14.66
CA GLN A 263 4.61 25.16 -13.44
C GLN A 263 3.69 24.48 -12.43
N GLN A 264 4.20 24.22 -11.22
CA GLN A 264 3.36 23.93 -10.08
C GLN A 264 2.26 24.99 -10.06
N GLY A 265 1.00 24.57 -9.86
CA GLY A 265 -0.08 25.52 -9.72
C GLY A 265 0.34 26.57 -8.70
N ALA A 266 0.06 27.84 -8.99
CA ALA A 266 0.36 29.01 -8.17
C ALA A 266 -0.24 28.99 -6.74
N GLU A 267 -0.67 27.82 -6.25
CA GLU A 267 -1.25 27.57 -4.94
C GLU A 267 -0.24 26.98 -3.95
N GLU A 268 0.88 26.37 -4.39
CA GLU A 268 1.95 25.87 -3.50
C GLU A 268 3.09 26.89 -3.31
N GLU A 269 3.18 27.94 -4.14
CA GLU A 269 4.23 28.98 -4.03
C GLU A 269 3.92 30.06 -2.97
N GLU A 270 2.77 30.01 -2.29
CA GLU A 270 2.42 31.00 -1.25
C GLU A 270 2.82 30.59 0.18
N GLU A 271 3.17 29.33 0.47
CA GLU A 271 3.59 28.91 1.82
C GLU A 271 5.12 28.87 2.01
N ASP A 272 5.90 28.59 0.97
CA ASP A 272 7.36 28.67 1.02
C ASP A 272 7.84 29.90 0.24
N GLY A 273 8.07 31.01 0.95
CA GLY A 273 8.50 32.30 0.42
C GLY A 273 9.89 32.32 -0.25
N ALA A 274 10.09 31.49 -1.28
CA ALA A 274 11.30 31.38 -2.07
C ALA A 274 10.97 31.37 -3.58
N GLY A 275 10.15 32.32 -4.02
CA GLY A 275 10.05 32.71 -5.43
C GLY A 275 11.34 33.35 -5.92
N SER A 276 12.42 32.57 -6.01
CA SER A 276 13.60 32.94 -6.79
C SER A 276 13.56 32.11 -8.07
N GLN A 277 13.15 32.72 -9.18
CA GLN A 277 13.55 32.20 -10.49
C GLN A 277 15.08 32.22 -10.50
N GLY A 278 15.70 31.07 -10.20
CA GLY A 278 17.14 30.89 -10.31
C GLY A 278 17.62 31.25 -11.72
N GLY A 279 18.92 31.47 -11.88
CA GLY A 279 19.53 31.68 -13.19
C GLY A 279 19.31 30.50 -14.15
N LEU A 280 19.74 30.67 -15.40
CA LEU A 280 19.58 29.65 -16.45
C LEU A 280 20.15 28.29 -16.03
N TYR A 281 21.26 28.26 -15.29
CA TYR A 281 21.91 27.04 -14.84
C TYR A 281 21.11 26.33 -13.75
N GLU A 282 20.56 27.08 -12.80
CA GLU A 282 19.70 26.57 -11.74
C GLU A 282 18.40 25.99 -12.31
N ALA A 283 17.81 26.65 -13.32
CA ALA A 283 16.64 26.14 -14.03
C ALA A 283 16.94 24.84 -14.79
N ILE A 284 18.08 24.76 -15.49
CA ILE A 284 18.52 23.53 -16.18
C ILE A 284 18.79 22.41 -15.17
N ALA A 285 19.49 22.70 -14.07
CA ALA A 285 19.79 21.73 -13.03
C ALA A 285 18.52 21.22 -12.36
N GLY A 286 17.60 22.11 -11.96
CA GLY A 286 16.30 21.74 -11.38
C GLY A 286 15.47 20.86 -12.32
N HIS A 287 15.48 21.17 -13.63
CA HIS A 287 14.84 20.32 -14.63
C HIS A 287 15.45 18.91 -14.69
N TRP A 288 16.78 18.81 -14.81
CA TRP A 288 17.44 17.51 -14.89
C TRP A 288 17.30 16.69 -13.61
N VAL A 289 17.37 17.31 -12.42
CA VAL A 289 17.13 16.62 -11.15
C VAL A 289 15.74 15.96 -11.16
N ARG A 290 14.68 16.67 -11.58
CA ARG A 290 13.33 16.09 -11.66
C ARG A 290 13.23 14.97 -12.69
N VAL A 291 13.87 15.13 -13.86
CA VAL A 291 13.92 14.07 -14.89
C VAL A 291 14.58 12.82 -14.32
N LEU A 292 15.72 12.97 -13.63
CA LEU A 292 16.45 11.86 -13.02
C LEU A 292 15.66 11.20 -11.88
N GLN A 293 15.03 11.97 -11.00
CA GLN A 293 14.14 11.45 -9.96
C GLN A 293 12.96 10.66 -10.56
N CYS A 294 12.35 11.16 -11.62
CA CYS A 294 11.30 10.44 -12.34
C CYS A 294 11.84 9.11 -12.92
N ARG A 295 13.00 9.15 -13.57
CA ARG A 295 13.63 7.97 -14.18
C ARG A 295 14.00 6.89 -13.18
N GLN A 296 14.43 7.27 -11.99
CA GLN A 296 14.75 6.32 -10.91
C GLN A 296 13.49 5.66 -10.36
N ARG A 297 12.38 6.41 -10.22
CA ARG A 297 11.07 5.85 -9.82
C ARG A 297 10.48 4.84 -10.81
N CYS A 298 10.91 4.84 -12.08
CA CYS A 298 10.46 3.86 -13.06
C CYS A 298 10.79 2.40 -12.68
N VAL A 299 11.79 2.17 -11.82
CA VAL A 299 12.08 0.83 -11.29
C VAL A 299 10.91 0.33 -10.44
N GLU A 300 10.40 1.16 -9.52
CA GLU A 300 9.24 0.85 -8.69
C GLU A 300 7.97 0.71 -9.53
N GLU A 301 7.71 1.61 -10.48
CA GLU A 301 6.55 1.53 -11.37
C GLU A 301 6.54 0.23 -12.18
N THR A 302 7.70 -0.21 -12.69
CA THR A 302 7.84 -1.47 -13.45
C THR A 302 7.68 -2.70 -12.55
N ALA A 303 8.18 -2.61 -11.32
CA ALA A 303 8.13 -3.67 -10.31
C ALA A 303 6.79 -3.76 -9.56
N THR A 304 5.87 -2.81 -9.75
CA THR A 304 4.54 -2.85 -9.13
C THR A 304 3.62 -3.74 -9.97
N ARG A 305 3.21 -4.87 -9.38
CA ARG A 305 2.26 -5.79 -10.03
C ARG A 305 0.88 -5.14 -10.08
N PRO A 306 0.11 -5.29 -11.18
CA PRO A 306 -1.29 -4.86 -11.20
C PRO A 306 -2.06 -5.42 -10.00
N GLY A 307 -2.75 -4.55 -9.26
CA GLY A 307 -3.51 -4.94 -8.07
C GLY A 307 -2.79 -4.63 -6.76
N ARG A 308 -1.49 -4.31 -6.82
CA ARG A 308 -0.66 -4.00 -5.65
C ARG A 308 -0.37 -2.52 -5.55
N SER A 309 -0.15 -2.08 -4.31
CA SER A 309 0.23 -0.69 -4.01
C SER A 309 1.74 -0.50 -3.88
N PHE A 310 2.50 -1.59 -3.76
CA PHE A 310 3.94 -1.56 -3.54
C PHE A 310 4.69 -2.36 -4.61
N PRO A 311 5.90 -1.91 -4.97
CA PRO A 311 6.76 -2.65 -5.88
C PRO A 311 7.21 -3.97 -5.27
N VAL A 312 7.33 -5.00 -6.12
CA VAL A 312 7.99 -6.24 -5.75
C VAL A 312 9.48 -5.94 -5.50
N PRO A 313 10.01 -6.19 -4.30
CA PRO A 313 11.41 -5.93 -4.00
C PRO A 313 12.31 -6.79 -4.88
N ASP A 314 13.45 -6.25 -5.29
CA ASP A 314 14.43 -6.95 -6.12
C ASP A 314 13.83 -7.59 -7.38
N PHE A 315 12.86 -6.94 -8.01
CA PHE A 315 12.14 -7.53 -9.14
C PHE A 315 13.08 -7.99 -10.28
N LEU A 316 14.01 -7.15 -10.74
CA LEU A 316 15.00 -7.54 -11.75
C LEU A 316 15.97 -8.63 -11.25
N PRO A 317 16.63 -8.50 -10.08
CA PRO A 317 17.44 -9.58 -9.53
C PRO A 317 16.67 -10.90 -9.38
N SER A 318 15.40 -10.87 -8.98
CA SER A 318 14.58 -12.07 -8.80
C SER A 318 14.31 -12.80 -10.13
N GLN A 319 14.10 -12.06 -11.22
CA GLN A 319 13.97 -12.64 -12.56
C GLN A 319 15.27 -13.31 -13.00
N LEU A 320 16.41 -12.68 -12.74
CA LEU A 320 17.74 -13.24 -13.03
C LEU A 320 18.03 -14.50 -12.18
N ARG A 321 17.63 -14.51 -10.90
CA ARG A 321 17.72 -15.69 -10.03
C ARG A 321 16.97 -16.87 -10.63
N ARG A 322 15.71 -16.65 -11.02
CA ARG A 322 14.87 -17.67 -11.68
C ARG A 322 15.45 -18.15 -13.01
N LEU A 323 16.02 -17.24 -13.81
CA LEU A 323 16.66 -17.58 -15.08
C LEU A 323 17.87 -18.49 -14.87
N HIS A 324 18.80 -18.16 -13.96
CA HIS A 324 19.97 -19.03 -13.78
C HIS A 324 19.59 -20.40 -13.19
N GLU A 325 18.63 -20.45 -12.27
CA GLU A 325 18.11 -21.71 -11.72
C GLU A 325 17.48 -22.58 -12.82
N ALA A 326 16.61 -21.99 -13.64
CA ALA A 326 15.96 -22.71 -14.75
C ALA A 326 16.96 -23.17 -15.82
N HIS A 327 17.96 -22.35 -16.15
CA HIS A 327 19.02 -22.73 -17.08
C HIS A 327 19.86 -23.89 -16.54
N ALA A 328 20.19 -23.88 -15.24
CA ALA A 328 20.91 -24.96 -14.59
C ALA A 328 20.12 -26.27 -14.60
N GLN A 329 18.80 -26.23 -14.33
CA GLN A 329 17.93 -27.41 -14.37
C GLN A 329 17.89 -28.07 -15.76
N VAL A 330 17.96 -27.28 -16.84
CA VAL A 330 17.95 -27.78 -18.22
C VAL A 330 19.36 -28.16 -18.72
N GLY A 331 20.40 -27.92 -17.93
CA GLY A 331 21.81 -28.22 -18.27
C GLY A 331 22.51 -27.14 -19.10
N ASN A 332 21.89 -25.97 -19.27
CA ASN A 332 22.45 -24.84 -20.00
C ASN A 332 23.37 -23.98 -19.10
N LEU A 333 24.47 -24.57 -18.63
CA LEU A 333 25.37 -23.97 -17.63
C LEU A 333 25.97 -22.62 -18.05
N SER A 334 26.28 -22.40 -19.34
CA SER A 334 26.80 -21.12 -19.83
C SER A 334 25.83 -19.96 -19.56
N GLN A 335 24.54 -20.17 -19.84
CA GLN A 335 23.49 -19.18 -19.61
C GLN A 335 23.18 -19.04 -18.11
N ALA A 336 23.29 -20.12 -17.34
CA ALA A 336 23.19 -20.05 -15.89
C ALA A 336 24.31 -19.17 -15.28
N ILE A 337 25.55 -19.33 -15.74
CA ILE A 337 26.69 -18.51 -15.32
C ILE A 337 26.48 -17.03 -15.70
N GLU A 338 26.02 -16.75 -16.92
CA GLU A 338 25.75 -15.37 -17.37
C GLU A 338 24.71 -14.67 -16.47
N ASN A 339 23.61 -15.35 -16.15
CA ASN A 339 22.56 -14.80 -15.29
C ASN A 339 22.99 -14.68 -13.81
N VAL A 340 23.75 -15.64 -13.26
CA VAL A 340 24.22 -15.55 -11.86
C VAL A 340 25.28 -14.46 -11.70
N LEU A 341 26.16 -14.26 -12.69
CA LEU A 341 27.07 -13.12 -12.73
C LEU A 341 26.31 -11.79 -12.77
N SER A 342 25.18 -11.72 -13.49
CA SER A 342 24.32 -10.55 -13.49
C SER A 342 23.67 -10.29 -12.12
N VAL A 343 23.29 -11.32 -11.36
CA VAL A 343 22.83 -11.14 -9.96
C VAL A 343 23.94 -10.55 -9.09
N LEU A 344 25.17 -11.02 -9.25
CA LEU A 344 26.33 -10.53 -8.49
C LEU A 344 26.72 -9.07 -8.85
N LEU A 345 26.23 -8.51 -9.96
CA LEU A 345 26.38 -7.08 -10.21
C LEU A 345 25.52 -6.22 -9.28
N PHE A 346 24.35 -6.74 -8.86
CA PHE A 346 23.49 -6.09 -7.87
C PHE A 346 24.01 -6.33 -6.46
N TYR A 347 24.31 -7.59 -6.15
CA TYR A 347 24.73 -8.03 -4.82
C TYR A 347 26.04 -8.81 -4.88
N PRO A 348 27.19 -8.13 -4.87
CA PRO A 348 28.51 -8.78 -4.95
C PRO A 348 28.76 -9.76 -3.80
N GLU A 349 28.12 -9.55 -2.65
CA GLU A 349 28.26 -10.35 -1.44
C GLU A 349 27.18 -11.43 -1.26
N ASP A 350 26.34 -11.69 -2.27
CA ASP A 350 25.32 -12.74 -2.19
C ASP A 350 25.97 -14.14 -2.20
N GLU A 351 26.06 -14.76 -1.02
CA GLU A 351 26.69 -16.05 -0.82
C GLU A 351 26.00 -17.19 -1.57
N ALA A 352 24.68 -17.12 -1.77
CA ALA A 352 23.95 -18.13 -2.55
C ALA A 352 24.32 -18.04 -4.03
N ALA A 353 24.40 -16.83 -4.58
CA ALA A 353 24.83 -16.59 -5.96
C ALA A 353 26.30 -16.97 -6.18
N LYS A 354 27.20 -16.63 -5.25
CA LYS A 354 28.62 -17.09 -5.29
C LYS A 354 28.72 -18.61 -5.24
N GLY A 355 27.96 -19.26 -4.36
CA GLY A 355 27.89 -20.71 -4.25
C GLY A 355 27.44 -21.38 -5.54
N ALA A 356 26.35 -20.88 -6.14
CA ALA A 356 25.83 -21.36 -7.41
C ALA A 356 26.83 -21.15 -8.56
N LEU A 357 27.48 -19.99 -8.63
CA LEU A 357 28.52 -19.70 -9.63
C LEU A 357 29.68 -20.71 -9.56
N ASN A 358 30.22 -20.96 -8.36
CA ASN A 358 31.29 -21.93 -8.15
C ASN A 358 30.85 -23.35 -8.56
N GLN A 359 29.62 -23.73 -8.23
CA GLN A 359 29.04 -25.02 -8.62
C GLN A 359 28.94 -25.16 -10.14
N TYR A 360 28.40 -24.15 -10.84
CA TYR A 360 28.25 -24.19 -12.30
C TYR A 360 29.61 -24.19 -13.02
N GLN A 361 30.57 -23.40 -12.53
CA GLN A 361 31.94 -23.39 -13.07
C GLN A 361 32.64 -24.73 -12.91
N ALA A 362 32.51 -25.37 -11.75
CA ALA A 362 33.07 -26.70 -11.51
C ALA A 362 32.47 -27.77 -12.45
N GLN A 363 31.18 -27.67 -12.77
CA GLN A 363 30.50 -28.58 -13.70
C GLN A 363 30.86 -28.31 -15.16
N LEU A 364 31.18 -27.07 -15.54
CA LEU A 364 31.54 -26.69 -16.90
C LEU A 364 32.98 -27.15 -17.27
N GLY A 365 33.85 -27.32 -16.28
CA GLY A 365 35.21 -27.83 -16.43
C GLY A 365 36.21 -26.78 -16.93
N GLU A 366 36.16 -26.42 -18.21
CA GLU A 366 37.09 -25.44 -18.79
C GLU A 366 36.53 -24.00 -18.73
N PRO A 367 37.32 -23.00 -18.28
CA PRO A 367 36.91 -21.61 -18.33
C PRO A 367 36.79 -21.16 -19.79
N ARG A 368 35.56 -20.89 -20.23
CA ARG A 368 35.35 -20.31 -21.56
C ARG A 368 35.69 -18.81 -21.52
N PRO A 369 36.67 -18.34 -22.29
CA PRO A 369 36.94 -16.91 -22.39
C PRO A 369 35.71 -16.20 -22.98
N GLY A 370 35.24 -15.15 -22.31
CA GLY A 370 34.09 -14.33 -22.74
C GLY A 370 32.76 -14.59 -22.03
N LEU A 371 32.70 -15.51 -21.05
CA LEU A 371 31.55 -15.60 -20.14
C LEU A 371 31.60 -14.44 -19.14
N GLY A 372 30.70 -13.48 -19.29
CA GLY A 372 30.52 -12.35 -18.38
C GLY A 372 29.05 -12.19 -18.00
N PRO A 373 28.70 -11.19 -17.19
CA PRO A 373 27.31 -10.86 -16.94
C PRO A 373 26.64 -10.34 -18.21
N ARG A 374 25.31 -10.42 -18.26
CA ARG A 374 24.51 -9.91 -19.39
C ARG A 374 24.77 -8.43 -19.67
N GLU A 375 24.90 -8.08 -20.94
CA GLU A 375 25.21 -6.71 -21.36
C GLU A 375 24.07 -5.71 -21.08
N ASP A 376 22.82 -6.15 -21.22
CA ASP A 376 21.63 -5.34 -20.93
C ASP A 376 21.56 -4.96 -19.44
N ILE A 377 21.85 -5.89 -18.54
CA ILE A 377 21.94 -5.66 -17.09
C ILE A 377 23.14 -4.77 -16.72
N GLN A 378 24.30 -5.00 -17.33
CA GLN A 378 25.47 -4.13 -17.13
C GLN A 378 25.16 -2.68 -17.51
N ARG A 379 24.55 -2.46 -18.69
CA ARG A 379 24.12 -1.12 -19.14
C ARG A 379 23.10 -0.51 -18.19
N PHE A 380 22.15 -1.29 -17.69
CA PHE A 380 21.17 -0.82 -16.71
C PHE A 380 21.83 -0.32 -15.43
N ILE A 381 22.71 -1.13 -14.82
CA ILE A 381 23.38 -0.81 -13.54
C ILE A 381 24.29 0.41 -13.70
N LEU A 382 25.15 0.43 -14.72
CA LEU A 382 26.06 1.56 -14.96
C LEU A 382 25.31 2.87 -15.10
N ARG A 383 24.21 2.88 -15.86
CA ARG A 383 23.38 4.06 -16.04
C ARG A 383 22.67 4.45 -14.73
N SER A 384 22.07 3.50 -14.02
CA SER A 384 21.36 3.78 -12.78
C SER A 384 22.29 4.36 -11.71
N LEU A 385 23.49 3.78 -11.52
CA LEU A 385 24.49 4.31 -10.59
C LEU A 385 25.00 5.70 -11.01
N GLY A 386 25.20 5.94 -12.31
CA GLY A 386 25.57 7.27 -12.81
C GLY A 386 24.51 8.33 -12.52
N GLU A 387 23.23 8.01 -12.71
CA GLU A 387 22.11 8.89 -12.41
C GLU A 387 21.96 9.15 -10.89
N LYS A 388 22.09 8.11 -10.07
CA LYS A 388 22.05 8.24 -8.61
C LYS A 388 23.19 9.12 -8.09
N ARG A 389 24.40 8.99 -8.65
CA ARG A 389 25.52 9.86 -8.28
C ARG A 389 25.18 11.34 -8.47
N GLN A 390 24.52 11.68 -9.57
CA GLN A 390 24.07 13.05 -9.83
C GLN A 390 22.97 13.49 -8.86
N LEU A 391 22.04 12.60 -8.51
CA LEU A 391 20.98 12.89 -7.54
C LEU A 391 21.52 13.10 -6.13
N TYR A 392 22.44 12.27 -5.66
CA TYR A 392 23.07 12.46 -4.36
C TYR A 392 23.91 13.73 -4.31
N TYR A 393 24.62 14.08 -5.39
CA TYR A 393 25.29 15.37 -5.52
C TYR A 393 24.29 16.54 -5.40
N ALA A 394 23.12 16.43 -6.05
CA ALA A 394 22.07 17.44 -5.94
C ALA A 394 21.44 17.50 -4.54
N MET A 395 21.36 16.39 -3.80
CA MET A 395 20.91 16.40 -2.41
C MET A 395 21.90 17.15 -1.52
N GLU A 396 23.20 16.89 -1.70
CA GLU A 396 24.27 17.48 -0.89
C GLU A 396 24.42 18.98 -1.14
N HIS A 397 24.33 19.42 -2.40
CA HIS A 397 24.70 20.79 -2.79
C HIS A 397 23.55 21.68 -3.26
N LEU A 398 22.43 21.10 -3.70
CA LEU A 398 21.30 21.85 -4.27
C LEU A 398 20.03 21.81 -3.39
N GLY A 399 20.10 21.21 -2.19
CA GLY A 399 18.98 21.16 -1.25
C GLY A 399 17.79 20.32 -1.73
N THR A 400 18.03 19.37 -2.64
CA THR A 400 16.97 18.52 -3.21
C THR A 400 16.72 17.29 -2.33
N SER A 401 15.54 16.67 -2.46
CA SER A 401 15.23 15.39 -1.82
C SER A 401 15.24 14.26 -2.85
N PHE A 402 15.89 13.15 -2.53
CA PHE A 402 15.84 11.94 -3.34
C PHE A 402 15.73 10.73 -2.43
N LYS A 403 14.74 9.87 -2.72
CA LYS A 403 14.55 8.59 -2.08
C LYS A 403 15.00 7.52 -3.07
N ASP A 404 16.08 6.83 -2.73
CA ASP A 404 16.61 5.75 -3.55
C ASP A 404 15.65 4.55 -3.50
N PRO A 405 15.08 4.11 -4.64
CA PRO A 405 14.16 2.97 -4.67
C PRO A 405 14.88 1.62 -4.58
N ASP A 406 16.19 1.60 -4.76
CA ASP A 406 16.95 0.36 -4.91
C ASP A 406 17.82 0.06 -3.68
N PRO A 407 17.62 -1.09 -3.02
CA PRO A 407 18.44 -1.48 -1.87
C PRO A 407 19.87 -1.90 -2.25
N TRP A 408 20.14 -2.18 -3.52
CA TRP A 408 21.45 -2.60 -4.03
C TRP A 408 22.40 -1.43 -4.36
N THR A 409 22.00 -0.17 -4.15
CA THR A 409 22.91 0.96 -4.35
C THR A 409 24.12 0.84 -3.42
N PRO A 410 25.37 0.82 -3.93
CA PRO A 410 26.55 0.72 -3.08
C PRO A 410 26.64 1.89 -2.11
N GLU A 411 26.86 1.63 -0.82
CA GLU A 411 26.98 2.67 0.21
C GLU A 411 28.06 3.72 -0.13
N ALA A 412 29.15 3.30 -0.78
CA ALA A 412 30.25 4.17 -1.20
C ALA A 412 29.81 5.26 -2.21
N LEU A 413 28.66 5.11 -2.86
CA LEU A 413 28.11 6.10 -3.78
C LEU A 413 27.34 7.21 -3.05
N ILE A 414 26.92 6.98 -1.80
CA ILE A 414 26.18 7.92 -0.98
C ILE A 414 27.18 8.83 -0.24
N PRO A 415 27.10 10.17 -0.36
CA PRO A 415 27.93 11.10 0.38
C PRO A 415 27.93 10.81 1.89
N GLU A 416 29.10 10.93 2.54
CA GLU A 416 29.27 10.58 3.96
C GLU A 416 28.32 11.37 4.87
N ALA A 417 28.17 12.67 4.64
CA ALA A 417 27.24 13.52 5.39
C ALA A 417 25.78 13.07 5.29
N LEU A 418 25.37 12.50 4.15
CA LEU A 418 24.03 11.94 3.97
C LEU A 418 23.89 10.56 4.61
N ARG A 419 24.96 9.73 4.57
CA ARG A 419 24.99 8.44 5.28
C ARG A 419 24.88 8.62 6.78
N GLU A 420 25.57 9.59 7.36
CA GLU A 420 25.48 9.91 8.79
C GLU A 420 24.07 10.36 9.17
N LYS A 421 23.45 11.27 8.39
CA LYS A 421 22.04 11.65 8.62
C LYS A 421 21.08 10.47 8.52
N LEU A 422 21.25 9.60 7.52
CA LEU A 422 20.41 8.40 7.38
C LEU A 422 20.62 7.41 8.53
N ARG A 423 21.86 7.27 9.03
CA ARG A 423 22.17 6.48 10.21
C ARG A 423 21.56 7.09 11.47
N GLU A 424 21.70 8.40 11.68
CA GLU A 424 21.05 9.10 12.78
C GLU A 424 19.53 8.97 12.72
N ASP A 425 18.91 9.07 11.54
CA ASP A 425 17.46 8.91 11.37
C ASP A 425 17.03 7.45 11.57
N GLN A 426 17.90 6.47 11.31
CA GLN A 426 17.69 5.06 11.63
C GLN A 426 17.91 4.76 13.12
N GLU A 427 18.91 5.37 13.75
CA GLU A 427 19.22 5.27 15.18
C GLU A 427 18.19 6.02 16.04
N LYS A 428 17.57 7.08 15.52
CA LYS A 428 16.41 7.78 16.11
C LYS A 428 15.10 7.00 15.94
N ARG A 429 15.09 5.88 15.20
CA ARG A 429 13.99 4.91 15.31
C ARG A 429 14.19 4.14 16.62
N PRO A 430 13.22 4.09 17.53
CA PRO A 430 13.38 3.44 18.82
C PRO A 430 13.44 1.91 18.65
N TRP A 431 14.62 1.39 18.34
CA TRP A 431 14.91 -0.04 18.16
C TRP A 431 15.97 -0.57 19.14
N ASP A 432 16.19 0.11 20.27
CA ASP A 432 17.07 -0.38 21.32
C ASP A 432 16.29 -0.84 22.55
N HIS A 433 15.71 -2.04 22.46
CA HIS A 433 15.63 -2.94 23.62
C HIS A 433 15.85 -4.39 23.14
N GLU A 434 16.95 -5.00 23.59
CA GLU A 434 17.15 -6.44 23.46
C GLU A 434 15.91 -7.18 24.00
N PRO A 435 15.40 -8.20 23.29
CA PRO A 435 14.28 -8.98 23.78
C PRO A 435 14.68 -9.66 25.11
N PRO A 436 13.85 -9.54 26.17
CA PRO A 436 14.12 -10.26 27.40
C PRO A 436 14.11 -11.77 27.11
N LYS A 437 15.14 -12.46 27.59
CA LYS A 437 15.32 -13.90 27.39
C LYS A 437 14.02 -14.65 27.77
N PRO A 438 13.56 -15.59 26.93
CA PRO A 438 12.33 -16.34 27.21
C PRO A 438 12.49 -17.13 28.50
N LYS A 439 11.58 -16.87 29.46
CA LYS A 439 11.48 -17.65 30.69
C LYS A 439 10.90 -19.03 30.38
N PRO A 440 11.35 -20.10 31.06
CA PRO A 440 10.91 -21.46 30.74
C PRO A 440 9.40 -21.67 30.88
N LEU A 441 8.87 -22.52 29.99
CA LEU A 441 7.46 -22.88 29.80
C LEU A 441 6.74 -23.40 31.08
N THR A 442 7.48 -23.73 32.14
CA THR A 442 6.95 -24.24 33.40
C THR A 442 6.39 -23.15 34.32
N TYR A 443 6.60 -21.87 34.03
CA TYR A 443 6.08 -20.76 34.84
C TYR A 443 4.60 -20.41 34.54
N TRP A 444 4.06 -20.80 33.38
CA TRP A 444 2.77 -20.28 32.89
C TRP A 444 1.60 -21.29 32.91
N LYS A 445 1.84 -22.52 33.37
CA LYS A 445 0.75 -23.50 33.63
C LYS A 445 -0.18 -23.07 34.76
N ASP A 446 0.22 -22.09 35.56
CA ASP A 446 -0.58 -21.55 36.67
C ASP A 446 -1.39 -20.29 36.27
N VAL A 447 -1.34 -19.84 35.00
CA VAL A 447 -2.01 -18.59 34.52
C VAL A 447 -3.30 -18.86 33.73
N LEU A 448 -3.87 -20.06 33.82
CA LEU A 448 -5.22 -20.39 33.33
C LEU A 448 -6.28 -20.35 34.45
N LEU A 449 -6.32 -19.25 35.22
CA LEU A 449 -7.43 -18.97 36.14
C LEU A 449 -7.84 -17.49 36.06
N LEU A 450 -8.34 -17.07 34.90
CA LEU A 450 -9.50 -16.16 34.97
C LEU A 450 -10.65 -17.05 35.45
N GLU A 451 -10.95 -16.99 36.75
CA GLU A 451 -12.09 -17.71 37.33
C GLU A 451 -13.34 -17.47 36.47
N GLY A 452 -13.97 -18.55 36.01
CA GLY A 452 -15.19 -18.50 35.20
C GLY A 452 -15.00 -18.54 33.67
N VAL A 453 -13.78 -18.49 33.14
CA VAL A 453 -13.52 -18.63 31.69
C VAL A 453 -13.33 -20.10 31.31
N THR A 454 -14.02 -20.55 30.26
CA THR A 454 -13.98 -21.93 29.76
C THR A 454 -13.63 -21.97 28.27
N LEU A 455 -12.70 -22.85 27.87
CA LEU A 455 -12.44 -23.14 26.46
C LEU A 455 -13.56 -24.03 25.92
N THR A 456 -14.34 -23.50 24.99
CA THR A 456 -15.54 -24.16 24.47
C THR A 456 -15.28 -24.84 23.14
N GLN A 457 -14.45 -24.22 22.29
CA GLN A 457 -14.02 -24.79 21.02
C GLN A 457 -12.54 -24.48 20.77
N ASP A 458 -11.77 -25.51 20.48
CA ASP A 458 -10.37 -25.39 20.08
C ASP A 458 -10.20 -25.34 18.54
N SER A 459 -8.97 -25.16 18.06
CA SER A 459 -8.67 -25.05 16.63
C SER A 459 -9.11 -26.28 15.82
N ARG A 460 -9.10 -27.48 16.42
CA ARG A 460 -9.51 -28.73 15.75
C ARG A 460 -11.02 -28.76 15.55
N GLN A 461 -11.78 -28.39 16.58
CA GLN A 461 -13.23 -28.22 16.48
C GLN A 461 -13.60 -27.05 15.56
N LEU A 462 -12.70 -26.06 15.51
CA LEU A 462 -12.55 -24.98 14.53
C LEU A 462 -12.49 -25.44 13.07
N ASN A 463 -11.94 -26.62 12.75
CA ASN A 463 -11.42 -26.95 11.40
C ASN A 463 -10.36 -25.97 10.88
N GLY A 464 -9.47 -25.43 11.72
CA GLY A 464 -8.41 -24.49 11.27
C GLY A 464 -7.22 -24.40 12.23
N SER A 465 -6.32 -23.46 12.00
CA SER A 465 -5.16 -23.21 12.85
C SER A 465 -5.36 -21.96 13.70
N GLU A 466 -4.74 -21.95 14.89
CA GLU A 466 -4.66 -20.77 15.76
C GLU A 466 -6.00 -20.03 15.94
N ARG A 467 -7.06 -20.75 16.32
CA ARG A 467 -8.36 -20.16 16.63
C ARG A 467 -9.03 -20.84 17.81
N ALA A 468 -9.74 -20.07 18.62
CA ALA A 468 -10.40 -20.55 19.83
C ALA A 468 -11.67 -19.78 20.14
N VAL A 469 -12.61 -20.48 20.78
CA VAL A 469 -13.80 -19.88 21.37
C VAL A 469 -13.76 -20.13 22.87
N LEU A 470 -13.78 -19.05 23.63
CA LEU A 470 -13.80 -19.05 25.09
C LEU A 470 -15.07 -18.38 25.59
N ASP A 471 -15.71 -18.95 26.59
CA ASP A 471 -16.94 -18.43 27.18
C ASP A 471 -16.75 -18.09 28.65
N GLY A 472 -17.54 -17.13 29.15
CA GLY A 472 -17.49 -16.68 30.54
C GLY A 472 -16.46 -15.57 30.78
N LEU A 473 -15.98 -14.90 29.71
CA LEU A 473 -15.09 -13.75 29.87
C LEU A 473 -15.81 -12.53 30.45
N LEU A 474 -17.12 -12.40 30.23
CA LEU A 474 -17.95 -11.38 30.87
C LEU A 474 -19.16 -12.03 31.53
N THR A 475 -19.54 -11.48 32.67
CA THR A 475 -20.82 -11.73 33.31
C THR A 475 -21.95 -11.02 32.57
N PRO A 476 -23.21 -11.48 32.72
CA PRO A 476 -24.37 -10.77 32.16
C PRO A 476 -24.48 -9.31 32.62
N ALA A 477 -24.03 -9.01 33.85
CA ALA A 477 -24.02 -7.64 34.38
C ALA A 477 -23.01 -6.75 33.64
N GLU A 478 -21.77 -7.22 33.44
CA GLU A 478 -20.74 -6.50 32.68
C GLU A 478 -21.16 -6.29 31.21
N CYS A 479 -21.75 -7.30 30.57
CA CYS A 479 -22.35 -7.15 29.23
C CYS A 479 -23.41 -6.04 29.23
N GLY A 480 -24.29 -6.00 30.25
CA GLY A 480 -25.30 -4.97 30.40
C GLY A 480 -24.72 -3.55 30.49
N VAL A 481 -23.65 -3.38 31.28
CA VAL A 481 -22.94 -2.09 31.42
C VAL A 481 -22.35 -1.63 30.08
N LEU A 482 -21.65 -2.51 29.34
CA LEU A 482 -21.06 -2.16 28.05
C LEU A 482 -22.12 -1.90 26.97
N LEU A 483 -23.24 -2.63 26.99
CA LEU A 483 -24.38 -2.37 26.11
C LEU A 483 -25.03 -1.01 26.39
N GLN A 484 -25.11 -0.63 27.67
CA GLN A 484 -25.66 0.66 28.08
C GLN A 484 -24.73 1.81 27.67
N LEU A 485 -23.42 1.69 27.92
CA LEU A 485 -22.40 2.62 27.43
C LEU A 485 -22.54 2.86 25.92
N SER A 486 -22.71 1.79 25.14
CA SER A 486 -22.89 1.88 23.69
C SER A 486 -24.16 2.63 23.28
N LYS A 487 -25.27 2.43 24.02
CA LYS A 487 -26.54 3.12 23.75
C LYS A 487 -26.43 4.60 24.08
N ASP A 488 -25.85 4.94 25.23
CA ASP A 488 -25.74 6.33 25.69
C ASP A 488 -24.80 7.13 24.79
N ALA A 489 -23.65 6.56 24.41
CA ALA A 489 -22.74 7.16 23.45
C ALA A 489 -23.40 7.39 22.06
N ALA A 490 -24.18 6.41 21.57
CA ALA A 490 -24.91 6.56 20.32
C ALA A 490 -26.00 7.64 20.39
N GLY A 491 -26.67 7.78 21.54
CA GLY A 491 -27.65 8.84 21.81
C GLY A 491 -27.03 10.23 21.85
N ALA A 492 -25.81 10.35 22.37
CA ALA A 492 -25.01 11.58 22.39
C ALA A 492 -24.39 11.96 21.04
N GLY A 493 -24.65 11.20 19.97
CA GLY A 493 -24.12 11.48 18.63
C GLY A 493 -22.64 11.13 18.46
N ALA A 494 -22.02 10.43 19.42
CA ALA A 494 -20.66 9.93 19.28
C ALA A 494 -20.64 8.77 18.28
N ARG A 495 -20.41 9.11 17.01
CA ARG A 495 -20.18 8.13 15.93
C ARG A 495 -18.69 8.10 15.61
N SER A 496 -17.97 7.13 16.15
CA SER A 496 -16.61 6.84 15.70
C SER A 496 -16.66 5.88 14.51
N GLY A 497 -15.89 6.19 13.46
CA GLY A 497 -15.86 5.42 12.21
C GLY A 497 -16.84 5.89 11.13
N TYR A 498 -16.33 6.04 9.90
CA TYR A 498 -17.08 6.22 8.63
C TYR A 498 -18.01 7.44 8.48
N ARG A 499 -17.59 8.62 8.99
CA ARG A 499 -18.14 9.96 8.62
C ARG A 499 -19.67 10.02 8.49
N GLY A 500 -20.41 9.39 9.40
CA GLY A 500 -21.87 9.53 9.52
C GLY A 500 -22.73 8.89 8.42
N ARG A 501 -22.21 8.02 7.55
CA ARG A 501 -23.02 7.31 6.53
C ARG A 501 -23.88 6.18 7.15
N ARG A 502 -24.99 5.82 6.49
CA ARG A 502 -25.67 4.52 6.66
C ARG A 502 -24.62 3.41 6.44
N SER A 503 -24.71 2.30 7.17
CA SER A 503 -23.62 1.33 7.44
C SER A 503 -22.60 1.13 6.28
N PRO A 504 -21.29 1.10 6.58
CA PRO A 504 -20.22 1.08 5.57
C PRO A 504 -20.14 -0.19 4.70
N HIS A 505 -20.89 -1.24 5.03
CA HIS A 505 -20.83 -2.53 4.32
C HIS A 505 -22.17 -3.01 3.75
N THR A 506 -23.29 -2.47 4.23
CA THR A 506 -24.63 -2.82 3.74
C THR A 506 -25.60 -1.69 4.03
N PRO A 507 -26.49 -1.31 3.10
CA PRO A 507 -27.49 -0.29 3.36
C PRO A 507 -28.58 -0.75 4.35
N HIS A 508 -28.69 -2.06 4.61
CA HIS A 508 -29.78 -2.69 5.39
C HIS A 508 -29.53 -2.75 6.90
N GLU A 509 -28.39 -2.24 7.36
CA GLU A 509 -28.02 -2.21 8.76
C GLU A 509 -27.58 -0.79 9.17
N ARG A 510 -27.75 -0.46 10.45
CA ARG A 510 -27.18 0.73 11.07
C ARG A 510 -25.92 0.35 11.83
N PHE A 511 -24.86 1.13 11.62
CA PHE A 511 -23.57 0.95 12.30
C PHE A 511 -23.39 1.99 13.40
N GLU A 512 -22.92 1.53 14.56
CA GLU A 512 -22.54 2.37 15.70
C GLU A 512 -21.18 1.88 16.21
N GLY A 513 -20.25 2.81 16.41
CA GLY A 513 -18.87 2.53 16.81
C GLY A 513 -18.40 3.50 17.89
N LEU A 514 -17.68 2.97 18.88
CA LEU A 514 -17.12 3.71 20.02
C LEU A 514 -15.69 3.24 20.30
N THR A 515 -14.72 4.15 20.20
CA THR A 515 -13.32 3.90 20.58
C THR A 515 -13.11 4.15 22.07
N VAL A 516 -12.04 3.59 22.62
CA VAL A 516 -11.70 3.69 24.06
C VAL A 516 -11.49 5.14 24.50
N LEU A 517 -10.73 5.92 23.73
CA LEU A 517 -10.50 7.34 24.01
C LEU A 517 -11.81 8.14 23.96
N LYS A 518 -12.67 7.86 22.98
CA LYS A 518 -13.95 8.56 22.89
C LYS A 518 -14.88 8.21 24.06
N ALA A 519 -14.87 6.96 24.52
CA ALA A 519 -15.62 6.55 25.71
C ALA A 519 -15.13 7.29 26.97
N ALA A 520 -13.80 7.37 27.17
CA ALA A 520 -13.20 8.10 28.29
C ALA A 520 -13.54 9.61 28.25
N GLN A 521 -13.45 10.25 27.08
CA GLN A 521 -13.82 11.66 26.90
C GLN A 521 -15.30 11.92 27.25
N LEU A 522 -16.21 11.03 26.81
CA LEU A 522 -17.64 11.16 27.11
C LEU A 522 -17.94 10.92 28.60
N ALA A 523 -17.16 10.04 29.25
CA ALA A 523 -17.26 9.81 30.68
C ALA A 523 -16.82 11.06 31.46
N ARG A 524 -15.68 11.64 31.10
CA ARG A 524 -15.18 12.89 31.70
C ARG A 524 -16.14 14.06 31.52
N SER A 525 -16.87 14.12 30.40
CA SER A 525 -17.91 15.14 30.18
C SER A 525 -19.26 14.82 30.82
N GLY A 526 -19.36 13.77 31.64
CA GLY A 526 -20.60 13.33 32.31
C GLY A 526 -21.69 12.84 31.35
N THR A 527 -21.36 12.60 30.08
CA THR A 527 -22.31 12.23 29.02
C THR A 527 -22.62 10.74 29.02
N VAL A 528 -21.67 9.92 29.46
CA VAL A 528 -21.85 8.48 29.73
C VAL A 528 -21.29 8.15 31.12
N GLY A 529 -21.70 7.04 31.72
CA GLY A 529 -21.18 6.65 33.03
C GLY A 529 -19.69 6.25 33.00
N SER A 530 -18.91 6.76 33.95
CA SER A 530 -17.48 6.45 34.10
C SER A 530 -17.21 4.95 34.29
N GLN A 531 -18.08 4.26 35.02
CA GLN A 531 -18.02 2.80 35.20
C GLN A 531 -17.97 2.02 33.87
N GLY A 532 -18.73 2.45 32.86
CA GLY A 532 -18.74 1.78 31.56
C GLY A 532 -17.44 1.98 30.79
N ALA A 533 -16.89 3.20 30.81
CA ALA A 533 -15.63 3.50 30.15
C ALA A 533 -14.43 2.78 30.80
N LYS A 534 -14.40 2.71 32.14
CA LYS A 534 -13.41 1.94 32.90
C LYS A 534 -13.48 0.45 32.58
N LEU A 535 -14.69 -0.13 32.62
CA LEU A 535 -14.90 -1.53 32.25
C LEU A 535 -14.47 -1.84 30.81
N LEU A 536 -14.66 -0.91 29.86
CA LEU A 536 -14.20 -1.08 28.49
C LEU A 536 -12.67 -1.24 28.40
N LEU A 537 -11.89 -0.44 29.16
CA LEU A 537 -10.43 -0.56 29.22
C LEU A 537 -9.99 -1.88 29.87
N GLU A 538 -10.57 -2.22 31.01
CA GLU A 538 -10.27 -3.45 31.76
C GLU A 538 -10.53 -4.70 30.91
N VAL A 539 -11.69 -4.75 30.24
CA VAL A 539 -12.07 -5.86 29.38
C VAL A 539 -11.13 -6.00 28.17
N SER A 540 -10.61 -4.89 27.65
CA SER A 540 -9.65 -4.91 26.55
C SER A 540 -8.34 -5.59 26.96
N GLU A 541 -7.84 -5.30 28.15
CA GLU A 541 -6.66 -5.97 28.71
C GLU A 541 -6.92 -7.43 29.10
N ARG A 542 -8.13 -7.76 29.58
CA ARG A 542 -8.53 -9.15 29.83
C ARG A 542 -8.50 -9.97 28.55
N VAL A 543 -9.01 -9.44 27.43
CA VAL A 543 -8.95 -10.12 26.13
C VAL A 543 -7.52 -10.29 25.65
N ARG A 544 -6.68 -9.25 25.72
CA ARG A 544 -5.26 -9.33 25.34
C ARG A 544 -4.51 -10.40 26.15
N THR A 545 -4.68 -10.38 27.47
CA THR A 545 -4.04 -11.33 28.38
C THR A 545 -4.46 -12.76 28.09
N LEU A 546 -5.76 -13.00 27.88
CA LEU A 546 -6.28 -14.33 27.57
C LEU A 546 -5.82 -14.82 26.19
N THR A 547 -5.79 -13.95 25.19
CA THR A 547 -5.29 -14.26 23.83
C THR A 547 -3.80 -14.63 23.88
N GLN A 548 -2.99 -13.86 24.60
CA GLN A 548 -1.58 -14.15 24.79
C GLN A 548 -1.36 -15.47 25.54
N ALA A 549 -2.13 -15.73 26.60
CA ALA A 549 -2.02 -16.96 27.38
C ALA A 549 -2.36 -18.19 26.55
N TYR A 550 -3.45 -18.15 25.78
CA TYR A 550 -3.91 -19.28 24.99
C TYR A 550 -2.95 -19.63 23.84
N PHE A 551 -2.54 -18.64 23.05
CA PHE A 551 -1.66 -18.89 21.89
C PHE A 551 -0.18 -18.98 22.27
N SER A 552 0.21 -18.47 23.44
CA SER A 552 1.60 -18.46 23.92
C SER A 552 2.60 -18.00 22.84
N PRO A 553 2.39 -16.81 22.23
CA PRO A 553 3.25 -16.33 21.16
C PRO A 553 4.68 -16.07 21.66
N GLU A 554 5.66 -16.12 20.75
CA GLU A 554 7.09 -15.92 21.06
C GLU A 554 7.40 -14.53 21.63
N ARG A 555 6.53 -13.55 21.35
CA ARG A 555 6.64 -12.15 21.76
C ARG A 555 5.40 -11.72 22.52
N PRO A 556 5.51 -10.77 23.47
CA PRO A 556 4.35 -10.22 24.16
C PRO A 556 3.38 -9.56 23.16
N LEU A 557 2.08 -9.66 23.43
CA LEU A 557 1.04 -9.00 22.64
C LEU A 557 0.71 -7.64 23.24
N HIS A 558 0.57 -6.64 22.37
CA HIS A 558 0.07 -5.31 22.67
C HIS A 558 -1.30 -5.10 22.01
N LEU A 559 -2.20 -4.37 22.65
CA LEU A 559 -3.42 -3.85 21.98
C LEU A 559 -2.98 -2.89 20.89
N SER A 560 -3.48 -3.10 19.67
CA SER A 560 -3.19 -2.26 18.51
C SER A 560 -4.40 -1.38 18.15
N PHE A 561 -5.61 -1.89 18.33
CA PHE A 561 -6.84 -1.12 18.19
C PHE A 561 -8.00 -1.80 18.91
N THR A 562 -8.85 -1.03 19.57
CA THR A 562 -10.01 -1.49 20.35
C THR A 562 -11.26 -0.72 19.91
N HIS A 563 -12.29 -1.46 19.49
CA HIS A 563 -13.50 -0.87 18.95
C HIS A 563 -14.76 -1.58 19.42
N LEU A 564 -15.57 -0.89 20.23
CA LEU A 564 -16.91 -1.37 20.58
C LEU A 564 -17.86 -1.05 19.42
N VAL A 565 -18.42 -2.10 18.81
CA VAL A 565 -19.24 -1.98 17.59
C VAL A 565 -20.61 -2.60 17.78
N CYS A 566 -21.64 -1.92 17.29
CA CYS A 566 -22.99 -2.43 17.21
C CYS A 566 -23.54 -2.33 15.78
N ARG A 567 -24.27 -3.37 15.35
CA ARG A 567 -24.98 -3.47 14.08
C ARG A 567 -26.46 -3.73 14.37
N SER A 568 -27.34 -2.87 13.87
CA SER A 568 -28.79 -3.00 14.05
C SER A 568 -29.48 -3.22 12.71
N ALA A 569 -30.38 -4.20 12.64
CA ALA A 569 -31.22 -4.42 11.46
C ALA A 569 -32.16 -3.21 11.22
N ILE A 570 -32.31 -2.78 9.96
CA ILE A 570 -33.29 -1.75 9.59
C ILE A 570 -34.63 -2.40 9.30
N GLU A 571 -35.68 -1.98 10.00
CA GLU A 571 -37.04 -2.50 9.81
C GLU A 571 -37.54 -2.29 8.37
N GLY A 572 -38.21 -3.30 7.81
CA GLY A 572 -38.76 -3.27 6.44
C GLY A 572 -37.76 -3.56 5.31
N GLU A 573 -36.46 -3.61 5.58
CA GLU A 573 -35.41 -3.87 4.57
C GLU A 573 -34.80 -5.29 4.64
N GLN A 574 -35.52 -6.24 5.25
CA GLN A 574 -34.94 -7.52 5.68
C GLN A 574 -35.30 -8.74 4.81
N GLU A 575 -36.28 -8.62 3.91
CA GLU A 575 -36.77 -9.75 3.11
C GLU A 575 -35.78 -10.17 2.01
N GLN A 576 -35.56 -11.48 1.86
CA GLN A 576 -34.75 -12.12 0.78
C GLN A 576 -33.29 -11.67 0.66
N ARG A 577 -32.71 -11.13 1.74
CA ARG A 577 -31.34 -10.63 1.74
C ARG A 577 -30.29 -11.75 1.75
N MET A 578 -29.26 -11.58 0.92
CA MET A 578 -28.14 -12.51 0.72
C MET A 578 -26.78 -11.83 0.94
N ASP A 579 -26.79 -10.60 1.48
CA ASP A 579 -25.61 -9.82 1.82
C ASP A 579 -24.98 -10.25 3.15
N LEU A 580 -23.74 -9.82 3.39
CA LEU A 580 -23.02 -10.04 4.64
C LEU A 580 -22.99 -8.73 5.44
N SER A 581 -23.14 -8.84 6.77
CA SER A 581 -22.95 -7.68 7.68
C SER A 581 -21.50 -7.21 7.65
N HIS A 582 -20.57 -8.15 7.50
CA HIS A 582 -19.16 -7.88 7.22
C HIS A 582 -18.65 -8.87 6.17
N PRO A 583 -18.07 -8.40 5.05
CA PRO A 583 -17.59 -9.29 4.00
C PRO A 583 -16.41 -10.15 4.49
N VAL A 584 -16.16 -11.25 3.79
CA VAL A 584 -15.00 -12.10 4.05
C VAL A 584 -13.71 -11.32 3.81
N HIS A 585 -12.79 -11.43 4.77
CA HIS A 585 -11.49 -10.75 4.76
C HIS A 585 -10.50 -11.47 5.70
N ALA A 586 -9.23 -11.09 5.60
CA ALA A 586 -8.21 -11.35 6.60
C ALA A 586 -7.78 -9.99 7.21
N ASP A 587 -7.38 -9.99 8.48
CA ASP A 587 -7.18 -8.75 9.24
C ASP A 587 -5.82 -8.09 8.99
N ASN A 588 -4.80 -8.89 8.63
CA ASN A 588 -3.44 -8.41 8.41
C ASN A 588 -2.94 -8.49 6.96
N CYS A 589 -3.80 -8.92 6.03
CA CYS A 589 -3.43 -9.02 4.62
C CYS A 589 -4.60 -8.74 3.69
N VAL A 590 -4.27 -8.40 2.44
CA VAL A 590 -5.23 -8.34 1.34
C VAL A 590 -5.42 -9.76 0.81
N LEU A 591 -6.57 -10.36 1.12
CA LEU A 591 -6.94 -11.69 0.63
C LEU A 591 -7.42 -11.61 -0.82
N ASP A 592 -6.79 -12.38 -1.71
CA ASP A 592 -7.24 -12.64 -3.07
C ASP A 592 -8.00 -13.99 -3.11
N PRO A 593 -9.34 -13.99 -3.24
CA PRO A 593 -10.12 -15.22 -3.27
C PRO A 593 -9.87 -16.08 -4.50
N ASP A 594 -9.38 -15.51 -5.60
CA ASP A 594 -9.23 -16.21 -6.88
C ASP A 594 -7.92 -17.02 -6.90
N THR A 595 -6.84 -16.50 -6.30
CA THR A 595 -5.56 -17.23 -6.15
C THR A 595 -5.41 -17.92 -4.79
N GLY A 596 -6.19 -17.51 -3.78
CA GLY A 596 -6.04 -17.95 -2.39
C GLY A 596 -4.84 -17.31 -1.68
N GLU A 597 -4.21 -16.30 -2.27
CA GLU A 597 -3.05 -15.63 -1.70
C GLU A 597 -3.46 -14.51 -0.73
N CYS A 598 -2.60 -14.28 0.26
CA CYS A 598 -2.81 -13.31 1.34
C CYS A 598 -1.59 -12.39 1.41
N TRP A 599 -1.76 -11.16 0.92
CA TRP A 599 -0.65 -10.21 0.77
C TRP A 599 -0.56 -9.27 1.97
N ARG A 600 0.51 -9.39 2.76
CA ARG A 600 0.79 -8.49 3.89
C ARG A 600 1.33 -7.14 3.38
N GLU A 601 0.44 -6.33 2.83
CA GLU A 601 0.74 -4.95 2.40
C GLU A 601 -0.44 -4.00 2.67
N PRO A 602 -0.19 -2.68 2.84
CA PRO A 602 -1.25 -1.69 2.90
C PRO A 602 -2.20 -1.81 1.68
N PRO A 603 -3.52 -1.68 1.88
CA PRO A 603 -4.19 -1.09 3.04
C PRO A 603 -4.41 -2.03 4.23
N ALA A 604 -3.94 -3.28 4.16
CA ALA A 604 -4.04 -4.18 5.30
C ALA A 604 -3.15 -3.71 6.45
N TYR A 605 -3.61 -3.93 7.67
CA TYR A 605 -2.84 -3.64 8.88
C TYR A 605 -1.87 -4.80 9.13
N THR A 606 -0.76 -4.81 8.38
CA THR A 606 0.21 -5.92 8.31
C THR A 606 0.85 -6.30 9.64
N TYR A 607 0.85 -5.37 10.59
CA TYR A 607 1.35 -5.55 11.94
C TYR A 607 0.37 -6.26 12.88
N ARG A 608 -0.86 -6.57 12.46
CA ARG A 608 -1.81 -7.32 13.30
C ARG A 608 -1.45 -8.80 13.28
N ASP A 609 -1.24 -9.37 14.45
CA ASP A 609 -0.85 -10.77 14.62
C ASP A 609 -2.02 -11.63 15.11
N TYR A 610 -2.82 -11.10 16.05
CA TYR A 610 -4.02 -11.78 16.55
C TYR A 610 -5.22 -10.84 16.62
N SER A 611 -6.39 -11.41 16.40
CA SER A 611 -7.69 -10.74 16.48
C SER A 611 -8.54 -11.34 17.60
N GLY A 612 -9.34 -10.50 18.24
CA GLY A 612 -10.30 -10.88 19.27
C GLY A 612 -11.67 -10.27 19.01
N LEU A 613 -12.72 -11.09 19.07
CA LEU A 613 -14.12 -10.67 19.00
C LEU A 613 -14.85 -11.13 20.26
N LEU A 614 -15.10 -10.21 21.18
CA LEU A 614 -15.85 -10.46 22.41
C LEU A 614 -17.31 -10.01 22.25
N TYR A 615 -18.23 -10.95 22.31
CA TYR A 615 -19.66 -10.70 22.12
C TYR A 615 -20.35 -10.25 23.40
N LEU A 616 -21.25 -9.27 23.27
CA LEU A 616 -21.95 -8.66 24.41
C LEU A 616 -23.39 -9.16 24.58
N ASN A 617 -23.98 -9.76 23.54
CA ASN A 617 -25.38 -10.18 23.56
C ASN A 617 -25.71 -11.28 22.55
N ASP A 618 -26.91 -11.87 22.67
CA ASP A 618 -27.49 -12.91 21.79
C ASP A 618 -28.98 -12.70 21.45
N ASP A 619 -29.58 -11.57 21.85
CA ASP A 619 -30.97 -11.20 21.59
C ASP A 619 -31.21 -10.64 20.17
N PHE A 620 -30.67 -11.32 19.15
CA PHE A 620 -30.82 -10.97 17.74
C PHE A 620 -30.88 -12.20 16.82
N GLN A 621 -31.24 -11.99 15.54
CA GLN A 621 -31.26 -13.03 14.51
C GLN A 621 -30.21 -12.74 13.42
N GLY A 622 -29.58 -13.80 12.90
CA GLY A 622 -28.44 -13.69 11.99
C GLY A 622 -27.15 -13.32 12.73
N GLY A 623 -26.22 -12.63 12.08
CA GLY A 623 -25.03 -12.06 12.75
C GLY A 623 -23.96 -13.07 13.21
N ASP A 624 -24.07 -14.34 12.81
CA ASP A 624 -23.07 -15.37 13.10
C ASP A 624 -21.72 -15.01 12.46
N LEU A 625 -20.63 -15.21 13.20
CA LEU A 625 -19.28 -15.23 12.62
C LEU A 625 -19.07 -16.55 11.91
N PHE A 626 -18.42 -16.52 10.76
CA PHE A 626 -17.99 -17.71 10.06
C PHE A 626 -16.58 -17.53 9.52
N PHE A 627 -15.87 -18.64 9.44
CA PHE A 627 -14.56 -18.72 8.83
C PHE A 627 -14.65 -19.45 7.50
N THR A 628 -13.74 -19.13 6.59
CA THR A 628 -13.66 -19.77 5.28
C THR A 628 -12.26 -20.30 4.98
N GLU A 629 -12.15 -21.09 3.92
CA GLU A 629 -10.87 -21.27 3.23
C GLU A 629 -10.43 -19.95 2.55
N PRO A 630 -9.18 -19.84 2.07
CA PRO A 630 -8.69 -18.66 1.34
C PRO A 630 -9.50 -18.26 0.11
N ASN A 631 -10.28 -19.19 -0.47
CA ASN A 631 -11.21 -18.91 -1.57
C ASN A 631 -12.43 -18.05 -1.19
N ALA A 632 -12.59 -17.69 0.09
CA ALA A 632 -13.70 -16.89 0.62
C ALA A 632 -15.13 -17.46 0.38
N LEU A 633 -15.25 -18.71 -0.06
CA LEU A 633 -16.52 -19.36 -0.41
C LEU A 633 -16.81 -20.57 0.50
N THR A 634 -15.81 -21.42 0.74
CA THR A 634 -15.98 -22.64 1.53
C THR A 634 -15.98 -22.31 3.01
N VAL A 635 -17.15 -22.39 3.67
CA VAL A 635 -17.28 -22.17 5.11
C VAL A 635 -16.68 -23.36 5.88
N THR A 636 -15.70 -23.11 6.74
CA THR A 636 -15.01 -24.13 7.55
C THR A 636 -15.57 -24.25 8.97
N ALA A 637 -16.01 -23.14 9.55
CA ALA A 637 -16.60 -23.07 10.88
C ALA A 637 -17.57 -21.90 11.03
N ARG A 638 -18.46 -22.02 12.02
CA ARG A 638 -19.45 -21.00 12.39
C ARG A 638 -19.50 -20.85 13.91
N VAL A 639 -19.49 -19.61 14.38
CA VAL A 639 -19.56 -19.28 15.81
C VAL A 639 -20.75 -18.36 16.04
N ARG A 640 -21.67 -18.83 16.88
CA ARG A 640 -22.85 -18.06 17.29
C ARG A 640 -22.48 -17.08 18.41
N PRO A 641 -22.79 -15.78 18.28
CA PRO A 641 -22.58 -14.79 19.32
C PRO A 641 -23.35 -15.09 20.61
N ARG A 642 -22.75 -14.79 21.76
CA ARG A 642 -23.42 -14.72 23.08
C ARG A 642 -22.64 -13.85 24.06
N CYS A 643 -23.32 -13.30 25.06
CA CYS A 643 -22.65 -12.49 26.09
C CYS A 643 -21.46 -13.26 26.70
N GLY A 644 -20.30 -12.59 26.77
CA GLY A 644 -19.09 -13.11 27.38
C GLY A 644 -18.35 -14.16 26.55
N ARG A 645 -18.75 -14.38 25.29
CA ARG A 645 -18.03 -15.25 24.34
C ARG A 645 -16.93 -14.47 23.63
N LEU A 646 -15.68 -14.87 23.82
CA LEU A 646 -14.53 -14.43 23.04
C LEU A 646 -14.25 -15.42 21.92
N VAL A 647 -14.08 -14.91 20.70
CA VAL A 647 -13.44 -15.63 19.59
C VAL A 647 -12.08 -15.01 19.36
N ALA A 648 -11.02 -15.75 19.60
CA ALA A 648 -9.64 -15.30 19.42
C ALA A 648 -8.98 -16.13 18.32
N PHE A 649 -8.27 -15.48 17.40
CA PHE A 649 -7.63 -16.15 16.27
C PHE A 649 -6.47 -15.34 15.70
N SER A 650 -5.54 -15.98 14.98
CA SER A 650 -4.46 -15.29 14.28
C SER A 650 -5.01 -14.46 13.10
N SER A 651 -4.47 -13.26 12.86
CA SER A 651 -5.07 -12.27 11.94
C SER A 651 -4.80 -12.53 10.45
N GLY A 652 -4.08 -13.60 10.09
CA GLY A 652 -3.59 -13.86 8.75
C GLY A 652 -4.54 -14.59 7.80
N GLY A 653 -3.99 -14.97 6.64
CA GLY A 653 -4.70 -15.66 5.56
C GLY A 653 -5.10 -17.10 5.89
N GLU A 654 -4.64 -17.62 7.03
CA GLU A 654 -5.05 -18.88 7.63
C GLU A 654 -6.43 -18.81 8.30
N ASN A 655 -6.91 -17.61 8.66
CA ASN A 655 -8.22 -17.39 9.26
C ASN A 655 -9.10 -16.34 8.52
N PRO A 656 -9.36 -16.49 7.21
CA PRO A 656 -10.36 -15.66 6.52
C PRO A 656 -11.72 -15.80 7.17
N HIS A 657 -12.41 -14.69 7.41
CA HIS A 657 -13.67 -14.70 8.15
C HIS A 657 -14.61 -13.56 7.72
N GLY A 658 -15.90 -13.79 7.95
CA GLY A 658 -16.98 -12.84 7.66
C GLY A 658 -18.11 -12.95 8.67
N VAL A 659 -19.09 -12.05 8.57
CA VAL A 659 -20.25 -12.01 9.46
C VAL A 659 -21.53 -12.02 8.64
N TRP A 660 -22.41 -12.98 8.91
CA TRP A 660 -23.73 -13.04 8.28
C TRP A 660 -24.57 -11.81 8.62
N ALA A 661 -25.47 -11.42 7.71
CA ALA A 661 -26.42 -10.34 7.91
C ALA A 661 -27.15 -10.45 9.27
N VAL A 662 -27.32 -9.31 9.97
CA VAL A 662 -28.18 -9.21 11.16
C VAL A 662 -29.59 -8.92 10.67
N THR A 663 -30.48 -9.91 10.72
CA THR A 663 -31.83 -9.83 10.13
C THR A 663 -32.88 -9.26 11.07
N ARG A 664 -32.62 -9.30 12.37
CA ARG A 664 -33.49 -8.71 13.41
C ARG A 664 -32.69 -8.40 14.66
N GLY A 665 -33.01 -7.28 15.31
CA GLY A 665 -32.38 -6.87 16.57
C GLY A 665 -31.06 -6.13 16.38
N ARG A 666 -30.27 -6.05 17.44
CA ARG A 666 -29.00 -5.32 17.52
C ARG A 666 -27.91 -6.26 18.01
N ARG A 667 -26.86 -6.48 17.22
CA ARG A 667 -25.66 -7.25 17.59
C ARG A 667 -24.57 -6.31 18.06
N CYS A 668 -24.02 -6.52 19.25
CA CYS A 668 -22.89 -5.75 19.76
C CYS A 668 -21.70 -6.66 20.11
N ALA A 669 -20.50 -6.20 19.78
CA ALA A 669 -19.25 -6.88 20.09
C ALA A 669 -18.13 -5.86 20.31
N LEU A 670 -17.14 -6.25 21.11
CA LEU A 670 -15.85 -5.58 21.20
C LEU A 670 -14.90 -6.27 20.22
N ALA A 671 -14.44 -5.54 19.21
CA ALA A 671 -13.42 -5.99 18.26
C ALA A 671 -12.06 -5.45 18.69
N LEU A 672 -11.08 -6.34 18.85
CA LEU A 672 -9.74 -6.01 19.29
C LEU A 672 -8.72 -6.63 18.35
N TRP A 673 -7.65 -5.91 18.09
CA TRP A 673 -6.51 -6.41 17.34
C TRP A 673 -5.25 -6.26 18.17
N HIS A 674 -4.38 -7.25 18.07
CA HIS A 674 -3.15 -7.36 18.84
C HIS A 674 -1.94 -7.43 17.90
N THR A 675 -0.81 -6.90 18.36
CA THR A 675 0.45 -6.86 17.62
C THR A 675 1.63 -7.25 18.51
N TRP A 676 2.66 -7.84 17.91
CA TRP A 676 3.98 -8.01 18.51
C TRP A 676 4.85 -6.76 18.37
N ALA A 677 4.48 -5.82 17.50
CA ALA A 677 5.25 -4.61 17.20
C ALA A 677 4.86 -3.48 18.18
N PRO A 678 5.71 -3.14 19.17
CA PRO A 678 5.37 -2.14 20.19
C PRO A 678 5.10 -0.75 19.60
N GLU A 679 5.68 -0.42 18.45
CA GLU A 679 5.44 0.83 17.72
C GLU A 679 3.99 0.97 17.21
N HIS A 680 3.26 -0.14 17.12
CA HIS A 680 1.86 -0.19 16.69
C HIS A 680 0.87 -0.38 17.86
N ARG A 681 1.32 -0.14 19.09
CA ARG A 681 0.47 -0.11 20.28
C ARG A 681 -0.55 1.02 20.20
N GLU A 682 -1.77 0.74 20.65
CA GLU A 682 -2.90 1.67 20.67
C GLU A 682 -2.63 2.86 21.63
N GLN A 683 -2.22 4.00 21.07
CA GLN A 683 -1.97 5.22 21.85
C GLN A 683 -3.25 5.76 22.50
N GLU A 684 -4.38 5.69 21.78
CA GLU A 684 -5.70 6.07 22.30
C GLU A 684 -6.07 5.35 23.60
N TRP A 685 -5.60 4.11 23.79
CA TRP A 685 -5.86 3.34 25.01
C TRP A 685 -5.07 3.89 26.20
N LEU A 686 -3.81 4.30 25.98
CA LEU A 686 -2.97 4.91 27.02
C LEU A 686 -3.55 6.25 27.46
N GLU A 687 -3.90 7.11 26.49
CA GLU A 687 -4.55 8.39 26.75
C GLU A 687 -5.89 8.21 27.48
N ALA A 688 -6.72 7.24 27.07
CA ALA A 688 -7.98 6.94 27.73
C ALA A 688 -7.80 6.51 29.19
N LYS A 689 -6.74 5.76 29.47
CA LYS A 689 -6.41 5.31 30.82
C LYS A 689 -6.00 6.49 31.69
N GLU A 690 -5.09 7.34 31.22
CA GLU A 690 -4.65 8.54 31.94
C GLU A 690 -5.85 9.45 32.25
N LEU A 691 -6.70 9.71 31.26
CA LEU A 691 -7.90 10.55 31.44
C LEU A 691 -8.89 10.04 32.50
N LEU A 692 -9.02 8.72 32.66
CA LEU A 692 -9.92 8.13 33.65
C LEU A 692 -9.29 8.02 35.03
N GLN A 693 -7.96 7.96 35.12
CA GLN A 693 -7.23 7.97 36.40
C GLN A 693 -7.21 9.39 37.00
N GLU A 694 -6.94 10.42 36.19
CA GLU A 694 -7.01 11.82 36.65
C GLU A 694 -8.40 12.16 37.23
N SER A 695 -9.48 11.69 36.60
CA SER A 695 -10.83 11.91 37.11
C SER A 695 -11.14 11.17 38.41
N GLU A 696 -10.47 10.04 38.67
CA GLU A 696 -10.62 9.33 39.95
C GLU A 696 -9.92 10.08 41.08
N GLU A 697 -8.72 10.59 40.82
CA GLU A 697 -7.96 11.38 41.79
C GLU A 697 -8.71 12.69 42.14
N GLU A 698 -9.33 13.36 41.15
CA GLU A 698 -10.18 14.53 41.38
C GLU A 698 -11.46 14.19 42.19
N GLU A 699 -12.13 13.07 41.90
CA GLU A 699 -13.34 12.63 42.65
C GLU A 699 -13.00 12.21 44.09
N GLU A 700 -11.85 11.57 44.32
CA GLU A 700 -11.37 11.18 45.66
C GLU A 700 -10.96 12.41 46.50
N GLU A 701 -10.31 13.42 45.91
CA GLU A 701 -10.00 14.69 46.59
C GLU A 701 -11.27 15.46 46.98
N GLU A 702 -12.31 15.49 46.14
CA GLU A 702 -13.60 16.12 46.45
C GLU A 702 -14.36 15.36 47.56
N GLU A 703 -14.33 14.01 47.58
CA GLU A 703 -14.94 13.21 48.65
C GLU A 703 -14.19 13.33 50.00
N GLU A 704 -12.86 13.52 49.98
CA GLU A 704 -12.08 13.79 51.20
C GLU A 704 -12.36 15.18 51.79
N GLU A 705 -12.67 16.19 50.95
CA GLU A 705 -13.07 17.53 51.41
C GLU A 705 -14.50 17.58 52.00
N GLU A 706 -15.40 16.65 51.65
CA GLU A 706 -16.80 16.63 52.12
C GLU A 706 -17.05 15.83 53.44
N MET A 707 -16.06 15.15 54.01
CA MET A 707 -16.23 14.36 55.24
C MET A 707 -16.07 15.19 56.54
N PRO A 708 -17.08 15.30 57.44
CA PRO A 708 -16.95 16.10 58.66
C PRO A 708 -16.14 15.39 59.76
N SER A 709 -15.14 16.11 60.29
CA SER A 709 -14.27 15.70 61.40
C SER A 709 -15.00 15.02 62.58
N LYS A 710 -14.53 13.82 62.95
CA LYS A 710 -14.87 13.16 64.22
C LYS A 710 -13.89 13.60 65.31
N ASP A 711 -14.40 14.33 66.30
CA ASP A 711 -13.71 14.66 67.55
C ASP A 711 -13.26 13.40 68.33
N PRO A 712 -12.14 13.51 69.06
CA PRO A 712 -12.12 13.03 70.44
C PRO A 712 -11.51 14.06 71.42
N SER A 713 -12.26 14.33 72.50
CA SER A 713 -11.79 15.01 73.73
C SER A 713 -10.93 14.08 74.62
N PRO A 714 -10.36 14.53 75.77
CA PRO A 714 -9.62 15.76 76.08
C PRO A 714 -8.24 15.48 76.76
N GLU A 715 -7.28 16.41 76.73
CA GLU A 715 -6.01 16.31 77.51
C GLU A 715 -5.94 17.27 78.72
N PRO A 716 -5.19 16.92 79.80
CA PRO A 716 -4.99 17.73 81.02
C PRO A 716 -3.71 18.62 80.97
N PRO A 717 -3.43 19.47 81.98
CA PRO A 717 -3.01 20.86 81.73
C PRO A 717 -1.52 21.22 81.86
N SER A 718 -1.13 22.21 81.03
CA SER A 718 -0.26 23.39 81.27
C SER A 718 1.16 23.25 81.83
N ARG A 719 2.16 23.88 81.17
CA ARG A 719 2.75 25.19 81.59
C ARG A 719 4.02 25.59 80.81
N ARG A 720 4.17 26.92 80.73
CA ARG A 720 5.37 27.76 80.44
C ARG A 720 5.78 27.90 78.98
N HIS A 721 6.31 29.02 78.49
CA HIS A 721 6.27 30.47 78.80
C HIS A 721 7.31 31.07 77.83
N GLN A 722 6.98 32.17 77.16
CA GLN A 722 7.92 33.21 76.64
C GLN A 722 8.93 32.79 75.55
N GLY A 723 9.16 33.52 74.47
CA GLY A 723 8.71 34.84 74.01
C GLY A 723 9.72 35.40 73.01
N VAL A 724 9.32 36.49 72.32
CA VAL A 724 10.16 37.47 71.56
C VAL A 724 10.54 37.03 70.12
N ARG A 725 9.87 37.51 69.05
CA ARG A 725 9.93 38.80 68.31
C ARG A 725 11.28 39.15 67.66
N ASP A 726 11.27 39.29 66.33
CA ASP A 726 11.63 40.49 65.53
C ASP A 726 11.54 40.12 64.03
N LYS A 727 10.62 40.63 63.19
CA LYS A 727 10.39 41.96 62.59
C LYS A 727 11.53 42.56 61.75
N ALA A 728 11.37 42.51 60.42
CA ALA A 728 11.50 43.59 59.42
C ALA A 728 11.77 42.93 58.04
N GLY A 729 11.25 43.34 56.89
CA GLY A 729 10.42 44.46 56.47
C GLY A 729 10.01 44.21 55.01
N LYS A 730 8.76 44.59 54.69
CA LYS A 730 8.14 44.73 53.35
C LYS A 730 8.65 46.06 52.70
N PRO A 731 8.24 46.53 51.49
CA PRO A 731 7.28 46.03 50.46
C PRO A 731 7.77 46.37 48.99
N PRO A 732 6.92 46.69 47.97
CA PRO A 732 5.76 46.01 47.34
C PRO A 732 5.80 45.90 45.78
N ARG A 733 4.86 45.08 45.24
CA ARG A 733 3.98 45.23 44.04
C ARG A 733 4.53 45.68 42.67
N ALA A 734 4.24 44.88 41.63
CA ALA A 734 3.21 45.05 40.57
C ALA A 734 3.31 43.84 39.60
N ARG A 735 2.24 43.09 39.26
CA ARG A 735 1.31 43.26 38.10
C ARG A 735 2.07 43.59 36.79
N GLU A 736 1.95 42.85 35.68
CA GLU A 736 0.74 42.46 34.94
C GLU A 736 1.12 41.46 33.80
N GLU A 737 0.12 40.70 33.34
CA GLU A 737 -0.07 40.11 31.99
C GLU A 737 0.93 39.09 31.42
N LEU A 738 0.52 37.82 31.32
CA LEU A 738 -0.15 37.23 30.13
C LEU A 738 -0.80 35.89 30.48
#